data_AF-A0A4D9D153-F1
#
_entry.id   AF-A0A4D9D153-F1
#
_cell.length_a   1.000
_cell.length_b   1.000
_cell.length_c   1.000
_cell.angle_alpha   90.00
_cell.angle_beta   90.00
_cell.angle_gamma   90.00
#
_symmetry.space_group_name_H-M   'P 1'
#
loop_
_entity.id
_entity.type
_entity.pdbx_description
1 polymer ?
#
loop_
_entity_poly.entity_id
_entity_poly.type
_entity_poly.pdbx_seq_one_letter_code
_entity_poly.pdbx_strand_id
1 'polypeptide(L)'
;MNRRATGGAGASMSGTDGIAMGGLGGGGIPTTYPYGANVNTPPSAVGADMAEMGGSGFLMDHEKQTIDYDKLSNHHHPFGAGSVTQSVAHAYSQSVNVGPTASLICLAGLLCFIVLPANFRCAVFILTICALGTLFAFWLSRFVLSKDDGSAEMRAVATPIREGAEGFLRVQYSAIAKIAVVLSILITLSYMMRPEDGGGNHGVGKLGNTMLGLLGSISFILGALCSAAAGYLSMWVAAHTNVRVTSAARRSYMQALIVCFNGGAFSAVLDITLCVAGVTCLYLGLYLVFVPAGVLHAGEVPMLMVGYGFGASFVALFMQLGGGIYTKAADVGADLVGKVERGIPEDDPRNPAVIADLVGDMVGDCVGSSSDVFESVAAEIIGAMILGSTLAKEAGLTDPTPFMFFPLVVHALDIVVSSLGIMYVGSTSQVHAIDPMNVLKGGYYVTATAAAVGFFFTCWLLLSVPDMPQAWLHFAGCGALGMLTSYIFIASTQYYTDYEYYPVRSIAEASTTGHGTNIITGVAVGMKSTAVPSLTVSFSVIAAYHLGRTSGIGIGHNAGLFGTAVATMGMLSSACYVLSMNNYGPIADNAGGIAEMSQQPEFVRESTDRLDAAGNVTKAITKGYSIGSASLACFLLFGAFMDEFSQFSGKPFRVVDIAVPEVLVGGIIGTMMVFYFVGLTVAAVGKTAGEVVKEVRRQFRDNPEIMTFKARPDYRSCVALVTHAALKEMVWPGLLATGLPIVVGVVFRGVGAITDRPLLGAEVLAGYLMFGTVTGIMMALFLDNVGGAWDNAKKYIELGHHGGKNSEAHKAAVTGDTVGDPFKDTAGPALHVVIKLLSTTVLVLGPLFIN
;
A
#
# COMPACT_ATOMS: atom_id res chain seq x y z
N MET A 1 -13.90 38.00 37.22
CA MET A 1 -13.56 39.43 37.02
C MET A 1 -12.07 39.54 36.79
N ASN A 2 -11.67 40.39 35.84
CA ASN A 2 -10.38 41.07 35.70
C ASN A 2 -9.30 40.72 36.74
N ARG A 3 -8.07 40.53 36.26
CA ARG A 3 -6.92 41.07 36.99
C ARG A 3 -5.73 41.23 36.05
N ARG A 4 -5.37 42.47 35.75
CA ARG A 4 -3.99 42.83 35.45
C ARG A 4 -3.49 43.66 36.60
N ALA A 5 -2.65 43.06 37.45
CA ALA A 5 -1.52 43.71 38.09
C ALA A 5 -0.73 42.64 38.86
N THR A 6 0.55 42.54 38.49
CA THR A 6 1.72 42.33 39.36
C THR A 6 1.76 41.11 40.28
N GLY A 7 2.71 40.23 39.97
CA GLY A 7 3.82 39.92 40.89
C GLY A 7 3.61 38.80 41.91
N GLY A 8 4.66 37.98 42.02
CA GLY A 8 5.08 37.48 43.34
C GLY A 8 4.82 36.01 43.62
N ALA A 9 5.89 35.24 43.43
CA ALA A 9 6.21 33.93 44.00
C ALA A 9 5.73 33.65 45.45
N GLY A 10 5.48 32.36 45.72
CA GLY A 10 6.16 31.67 46.82
C GLY A 10 5.30 31.08 47.96
N ALA A 11 5.60 29.80 48.26
CA ALA A 11 5.48 29.10 49.56
C ALA A 11 4.05 28.79 50.07
N SER A 12 3.58 27.52 50.11
CA SER A 12 4.01 26.35 50.89
C SER A 12 3.54 26.33 52.36
N MET A 13 2.89 25.20 52.68
CA MET A 13 2.81 24.49 53.96
C MET A 13 1.67 24.76 54.97
N SER A 14 1.05 23.62 55.33
CA SER A 14 0.47 23.20 56.62
C SER A 14 -0.71 24.01 57.17
N GLY A 15 -1.79 23.43 57.69
CA GLY A 15 -2.07 22.08 58.13
C GLY A 15 -3.13 22.15 59.24
N THR A 16 -3.89 21.07 59.40
CA THR A 16 -4.65 20.63 60.59
C THR A 16 -5.95 21.36 61.02
N ASP A 17 -7.03 20.56 60.90
CA ASP A 17 -8.02 20.17 61.91
C ASP A 17 -9.09 21.14 62.44
N GLY A 18 -10.35 20.66 62.43
CA GLY A 18 -11.45 21.30 63.18
C GLY A 18 -12.90 20.92 62.87
N ILE A 19 -13.23 19.63 62.81
CA ILE A 19 -14.44 18.92 63.31
C ILE A 19 -15.81 19.65 63.47
N ALA A 20 -16.77 19.16 62.65
CA ALA A 20 -18.11 18.56 62.91
C ALA A 20 -19.27 19.24 63.67
N MET A 21 -20.49 19.09 63.09
CA MET A 21 -21.71 18.40 63.60
C MET A 21 -22.92 18.78 62.68
N GLY A 22 -23.86 17.95 62.23
CA GLY A 22 -24.16 16.51 62.37
C GLY A 22 -25.62 16.19 61.92
N GLY A 23 -25.87 14.94 61.49
CA GLY A 23 -27.18 14.21 61.44
C GLY A 23 -27.93 14.20 60.09
N LEU A 24 -28.42 13.10 59.49
CA LEU A 24 -28.73 11.69 59.87
C LEU A 24 -28.73 10.87 58.54
N GLY A 25 -27.98 9.76 58.35
CA GLY A 25 -28.26 8.36 58.74
C GLY A 25 -28.77 7.56 57.52
N GLY A 26 -28.30 6.39 57.06
CA GLY A 26 -27.31 5.35 57.40
C GLY A 26 -27.68 4.12 56.50
N GLY A 27 -26.88 3.13 56.08
CA GLY A 27 -25.49 2.68 56.23
C GLY A 27 -25.48 1.24 55.65
N GLY A 28 -24.63 0.89 54.67
CA GLY A 28 -23.38 0.11 54.86
C GLY A 28 -23.57 -1.35 54.36
N ILE A 29 -22.61 -2.12 53.82
CA ILE A 29 -21.13 -2.09 53.83
C ILE A 29 -20.60 -2.94 52.62
N PRO A 30 -19.37 -2.72 52.10
CA PRO A 30 -18.74 -3.39 50.94
C PRO A 30 -17.41 -4.15 51.26
N THR A 31 -16.63 -4.49 50.19
CA THR A 31 -15.15 -4.79 50.10
C THR A 31 -14.67 -6.22 50.49
N THR A 32 -13.68 -6.93 49.89
CA THR A 32 -12.54 -6.66 48.96
C THR A 32 -11.74 -7.95 48.56
N TYR A 33 -11.01 -7.92 47.40
CA TYR A 33 -9.68 -8.54 47.05
C TYR A 33 -9.52 -10.10 46.74
N PRO A 34 -8.37 -10.65 46.24
CA PRO A 34 -8.00 -10.89 44.81
C PRO A 34 -7.25 -12.26 44.47
N TYR A 35 -6.73 -12.42 43.23
CA TYR A 35 -5.59 -13.26 42.71
C TYR A 35 -5.47 -14.81 42.92
N GLY A 36 -5.27 -15.57 41.81
CA GLY A 36 -4.07 -16.43 41.58
C GLY A 36 -4.11 -17.98 41.65
N ALA A 37 -3.82 -18.61 40.48
CA ALA A 37 -3.02 -19.84 40.21
C ALA A 37 -3.57 -21.30 40.35
N ASN A 38 -3.14 -22.12 39.37
CA ASN A 38 -3.44 -23.53 39.01
C ASN A 38 -3.11 -24.62 40.05
N VAL A 39 -3.72 -25.82 39.90
CA VAL A 39 -3.09 -27.16 39.63
C VAL A 39 -4.02 -28.36 40.01
N ASN A 40 -4.16 -29.32 39.07
CA ASN A 40 -4.42 -30.80 39.15
C ASN A 40 -5.74 -31.45 39.70
N THR A 41 -6.48 -32.03 38.75
CA THR A 41 -7.05 -33.42 38.61
C THR A 41 -7.88 -34.15 39.70
N PRO A 42 -8.81 -35.07 39.29
CA PRO A 42 -10.04 -35.50 40.00
C PRO A 42 -9.91 -36.90 40.65
N PRO A 43 -10.96 -37.55 41.24
CA PRO A 43 -11.93 -38.37 40.46
C PRO A 43 -13.30 -38.71 41.12
N SER A 44 -14.09 -39.53 40.40
CA SER A 44 -15.19 -40.47 40.81
C SER A 44 -16.61 -39.89 40.99
N ALA A 45 -17.64 -40.26 40.22
CA ALA A 45 -18.20 -41.56 39.79
C ALA A 45 -19.08 -42.26 40.86
N VAL A 46 -20.41 -42.13 40.71
CA VAL A 46 -21.51 -43.09 41.04
C VAL A 46 -22.73 -42.57 40.24
N GLY A 47 -23.53 -43.30 39.48
CA GLY A 47 -23.75 -44.73 39.38
C GLY A 47 -25.27 -44.99 39.44
N ALA A 48 -25.77 -45.55 38.33
CA ALA A 48 -26.79 -46.62 38.28
C ALA A 48 -28.29 -46.31 38.07
N ASP A 49 -28.81 -47.19 37.19
CA ASP A 49 -30.13 -47.82 37.11
C ASP A 49 -31.31 -47.10 36.44
N MET A 50 -32.17 -47.78 35.67
CA MET A 50 -32.22 -49.05 34.91
C MET A 50 -33.67 -49.11 34.38
N ALA A 51 -33.92 -49.68 33.20
CA ALA A 51 -34.91 -50.75 32.99
C ALA A 51 -35.29 -50.92 31.51
N GLU A 52 -35.32 -52.19 31.13
CA GLU A 52 -35.48 -52.81 29.81
C GLU A 52 -36.94 -52.90 29.32
N MET A 53 -37.11 -53.18 28.02
CA MET A 53 -37.95 -54.25 27.41
C MET A 53 -37.74 -54.16 25.87
N GLY A 54 -36.99 -55.08 25.22
CA GLY A 54 -37.47 -56.33 24.60
C GLY A 54 -38.49 -56.08 23.47
N GLY A 55 -38.36 -56.44 22.20
CA GLY A 55 -37.44 -57.26 21.40
C GLY A 55 -38.27 -57.91 20.27
N SER A 56 -37.85 -57.79 18.99
CA SER A 56 -37.96 -58.82 17.91
C SER A 56 -37.78 -58.26 16.48
N GLY A 57 -36.63 -58.62 15.88
CA GLY A 57 -36.41 -59.06 14.49
C GLY A 57 -36.97 -58.30 13.27
N PHE A 58 -36.08 -57.79 12.41
CA PHE A 58 -35.76 -58.40 11.11
C PHE A 58 -34.50 -57.76 10.49
N LEU A 59 -33.63 -58.60 9.93
CA LEU A 59 -32.32 -58.32 9.34
C LEU A 59 -32.41 -57.60 7.98
N MET A 60 -31.47 -56.68 7.70
CA MET A 60 -30.65 -56.70 6.48
C MET A 60 -29.41 -55.79 6.63
N ASP A 61 -28.26 -56.39 6.28
CA ASP A 61 -26.89 -55.88 6.35
C ASP A 61 -26.61 -54.66 5.46
N HIS A 62 -25.74 -53.77 5.95
CA HIS A 62 -24.60 -53.27 5.16
C HIS A 62 -23.51 -52.73 6.11
N GLU A 63 -22.33 -53.35 5.99
CA GLU A 63 -21.12 -53.13 6.78
C GLU A 63 -20.62 -51.68 6.78
N LYS A 64 -20.37 -51.13 7.97
CA LYS A 64 -19.45 -50.00 8.19
C LYS A 64 -18.09 -50.58 8.61
N GLN A 65 -17.07 -50.41 7.77
CA GLN A 65 -15.67 -50.57 8.18
C GLN A 65 -15.25 -49.37 9.03
N THR A 66 -15.10 -49.57 10.33
CA THR A 66 -14.37 -48.68 11.24
C THR A 66 -12.87 -48.87 11.06
N ILE A 67 -12.16 -47.78 10.77
CA ILE A 67 -10.69 -47.72 10.77
C ILE A 67 -10.22 -47.39 12.18
N ASP A 68 -9.34 -48.23 12.70
CA ASP A 68 -8.70 -48.19 14.02
C ASP A 68 -7.60 -47.11 14.06
N TYR A 69 -7.76 -46.10 14.92
CA TYR A 69 -6.92 -44.89 14.97
C TYR A 69 -5.67 -45.02 15.88
N ASP A 70 -5.43 -46.16 16.54
CA ASP A 70 -4.37 -46.28 17.55
C ASP A 70 -3.03 -46.86 17.04
N LYS A 71 -2.82 -46.96 15.72
CA LYS A 71 -1.59 -47.54 15.14
C LYS A 71 -0.66 -46.60 14.36
N LEU A 72 -0.86 -45.28 14.41
CA LEU A 72 0.00 -44.33 13.68
C LEU A 72 0.90 -43.42 14.53
N SER A 73 0.92 -43.57 15.86
CA SER A 73 1.86 -42.84 16.72
C SER A 73 3.05 -43.71 17.11
N ASN A 74 4.07 -43.78 16.26
CA ASN A 74 5.47 -44.00 16.68
C ASN A 74 6.41 -43.99 15.47
N HIS A 75 6.87 -42.80 15.06
CA HIS A 75 8.22 -42.62 14.53
C HIS A 75 8.62 -41.14 14.64
N HIS A 76 9.35 -40.82 15.71
CA HIS A 76 10.11 -39.57 15.81
C HIS A 76 11.43 -39.72 15.04
N HIS A 77 11.63 -38.88 14.01
CA HIS A 77 12.95 -38.57 13.48
C HIS A 77 13.22 -37.06 13.62
N PRO A 78 14.44 -36.64 14.01
CA PRO A 78 14.76 -35.25 14.24
C PRO A 78 14.91 -34.50 12.90
N PHE A 79 14.22 -33.36 12.76
CA PHE A 79 14.27 -32.50 11.59
C PHE A 79 15.61 -31.74 11.52
N GLY A 80 16.39 -32.00 10.46
CA GLY A 80 17.50 -31.14 10.03
C GLY A 80 17.03 -30.18 8.94
N ALA A 81 17.46 -28.92 9.02
CA ALA A 81 17.08 -27.80 8.13
C ALA A 81 17.31 -28.05 6.61
N GLY A 82 18.00 -29.13 6.22
CA GLY A 82 18.22 -29.50 4.82
C GLY A 82 17.06 -30.25 4.13
N SER A 83 16.08 -30.78 4.87
CA SER A 83 14.97 -31.55 4.26
C SER A 83 13.86 -30.67 3.69
N VAL A 84 13.69 -29.46 4.24
CA VAL A 84 12.67 -28.49 3.80
C VAL A 84 13.03 -27.92 2.43
N THR A 85 14.29 -27.56 2.20
CA THR A 85 14.75 -26.99 0.91
C THR A 85 14.69 -28.01 -0.24
N GLN A 86 14.99 -29.29 0.00
CA GLN A 86 14.88 -30.35 -1.02
C GLN A 86 13.42 -30.73 -1.32
N SER A 87 12.56 -30.76 -0.30
CA SER A 87 11.11 -31.01 -0.48
C SER A 87 10.43 -29.88 -1.26
N VAL A 88 10.79 -28.63 -0.95
CA VAL A 88 10.31 -27.42 -1.66
C VAL A 88 10.70 -27.47 -3.15
N ALA A 89 11.95 -27.83 -3.46
CA ALA A 89 12.39 -27.95 -4.84
C ALA A 89 11.67 -29.09 -5.61
N HIS A 90 11.32 -30.18 -4.92
CA HIS A 90 10.71 -31.35 -5.57
C HIS A 90 9.20 -31.19 -5.82
N ALA A 91 8.46 -30.56 -4.91
CA ALA A 91 7.04 -30.27 -5.10
C ALA A 91 6.78 -29.18 -6.15
N TYR A 92 7.74 -28.27 -6.37
CA TYR A 92 7.66 -27.16 -7.32
C TYR A 92 8.23 -27.47 -8.72
N SER A 93 9.00 -28.55 -8.90
CA SER A 93 9.70 -28.83 -10.18
C SER A 93 8.86 -29.50 -11.26
N GLN A 94 7.61 -29.91 -10.98
CA GLN A 94 6.81 -30.67 -11.93
C GLN A 94 6.16 -29.83 -13.05
N SER A 95 6.31 -28.50 -13.06
CA SER A 95 5.85 -27.65 -14.17
C SER A 95 6.96 -26.70 -14.64
N VAL A 96 7.54 -27.02 -15.81
CA VAL A 96 8.55 -26.27 -16.59
C VAL A 96 9.98 -26.34 -16.02
N ASN A 97 10.90 -26.88 -16.83
CA ASN A 97 12.33 -26.90 -16.54
C ASN A 97 12.94 -25.49 -16.77
N VAL A 98 12.71 -24.57 -15.83
CA VAL A 98 13.29 -23.20 -15.84
C VAL A 98 14.75 -23.17 -15.37
N GLY A 99 15.27 -24.29 -14.85
CA GLY A 99 16.64 -24.43 -14.35
C GLY A 99 17.74 -24.07 -15.36
N PRO A 100 17.70 -24.54 -16.62
CA PRO A 100 18.70 -24.21 -17.62
C PRO A 100 18.71 -22.72 -17.99
N THR A 101 17.54 -22.11 -18.15
CA THR A 101 17.41 -20.67 -18.45
C THR A 101 17.87 -19.80 -17.29
N ALA A 102 17.52 -20.13 -16.04
CA ALA A 102 18.01 -19.43 -14.87
C ALA A 102 19.54 -19.56 -14.74
N SER A 103 20.08 -20.76 -14.96
CA SER A 103 21.53 -21.01 -14.92
C SER A 103 22.27 -20.22 -16.02
N LEU A 104 21.70 -20.10 -17.22
CA LEU A 104 22.25 -19.28 -18.30
C LEU A 104 22.22 -17.79 -17.97
N ILE A 105 21.14 -17.28 -17.37
CA ILE A 105 21.04 -15.88 -16.92
C ILE A 105 22.07 -15.61 -15.83
N CYS A 106 22.20 -16.48 -14.83
CA CYS A 106 23.20 -16.36 -13.78
C CYS A 106 24.62 -16.42 -14.34
N LEU A 107 24.89 -17.32 -15.28
CA LEU A 107 26.20 -17.43 -15.93
C LEU A 107 26.52 -16.18 -16.77
N ALA A 108 25.56 -15.69 -17.56
CA ALA A 108 25.72 -14.47 -18.35
C ALA A 108 25.90 -13.24 -17.46
N GLY A 109 25.11 -13.12 -16.39
CA GLY A 109 25.23 -12.06 -15.39
C GLY A 109 26.59 -12.11 -14.68
N LEU A 110 27.04 -13.30 -14.27
CA LEU A 110 28.35 -13.50 -13.64
C LEU A 110 29.50 -13.16 -14.60
N LEU A 111 29.43 -13.61 -15.86
CA LEU A 111 30.42 -13.28 -16.89
C LEU A 111 30.46 -11.77 -17.13
N CYS A 112 29.31 -11.12 -17.27
CA CYS A 112 29.23 -9.67 -17.42
C CYS A 112 29.75 -8.94 -16.18
N PHE A 113 29.47 -9.42 -14.97
CA PHE A 113 29.96 -8.86 -13.72
C PHE A 113 31.49 -8.92 -13.61
N ILE A 114 32.10 -10.00 -14.08
CA ILE A 114 33.56 -10.18 -14.06
C ILE A 114 34.24 -9.31 -15.13
N VAL A 115 33.66 -9.26 -16.34
CA VAL A 115 34.29 -8.61 -17.51
C VAL A 115 34.07 -7.09 -17.52
N LEU A 116 32.94 -6.60 -17.03
CA LEU A 116 32.60 -5.17 -17.13
C LEU A 116 33.31 -4.31 -16.07
N PRO A 117 33.55 -3.01 -16.38
CA PRO A 117 34.11 -2.05 -15.43
C PRO A 117 33.28 -1.96 -14.15
N ALA A 118 33.93 -1.60 -13.02
CA ALA A 118 33.31 -1.53 -11.69
C ALA A 118 31.97 -0.78 -11.68
N ASN A 119 31.88 0.33 -12.42
CA ASN A 119 30.68 1.18 -12.53
C ASN A 119 29.46 0.45 -13.11
N PHE A 120 29.67 -0.60 -13.93
CA PHE A 120 28.60 -1.36 -14.56
C PHE A 120 28.24 -2.64 -13.79
N ARG A 121 29.08 -3.07 -12.84
CA ARG A 121 28.87 -4.33 -12.10
C ARG A 121 27.58 -4.31 -11.29
N CYS A 122 27.29 -3.19 -10.61
CA CYS A 122 26.05 -3.03 -9.85
C CYS A 122 24.83 -3.10 -10.77
N ALA A 123 24.84 -2.36 -11.89
CA ALA A 123 23.74 -2.36 -12.84
C ALA A 123 23.49 -3.75 -13.46
N VAL A 124 24.54 -4.49 -13.81
CA VAL A 124 24.43 -5.86 -14.34
C VAL A 124 23.88 -6.81 -13.29
N PHE A 125 24.35 -6.69 -12.03
CA PHE A 125 23.82 -7.48 -10.92
C PHE A 125 22.31 -7.25 -10.74
N ILE A 126 21.89 -5.98 -10.72
CA ILE A 126 20.48 -5.59 -10.60
C ILE A 126 19.66 -6.14 -11.77
N LEU A 127 20.10 -5.96 -13.01
CA LEU A 127 19.40 -6.45 -14.19
C LEU A 127 19.35 -7.99 -14.25
N THR A 128 20.38 -8.67 -13.73
CA THR A 128 20.37 -10.14 -13.60
C THR A 128 19.30 -10.57 -12.62
N ILE A 129 19.17 -9.91 -11.48
CA ILE A 129 18.10 -10.19 -10.52
C ILE A 129 16.73 -9.87 -11.12
N CYS A 130 16.58 -8.74 -11.83
CA CYS A 130 15.33 -8.40 -12.50
C CYS A 130 14.94 -9.46 -13.56
N ALA A 131 15.92 -10.00 -14.29
CA ALA A 131 15.69 -11.10 -15.23
C ALA A 131 15.24 -12.38 -14.52
N LEU A 132 15.84 -12.71 -13.37
CA LEU A 132 15.40 -13.83 -12.53
C LEU A 132 14.01 -13.60 -11.92
N GLY A 133 13.70 -12.38 -11.46
CA GLY A 133 12.38 -11.97 -10.99
C GLY A 133 11.33 -12.11 -12.08
N THR A 134 11.63 -11.66 -13.30
CA THR A 134 10.76 -11.86 -14.48
C THR A 134 10.55 -13.34 -14.78
N LEU A 135 11.59 -14.16 -14.67
CA LEU A 135 11.49 -15.61 -14.87
C LEU A 135 10.61 -16.27 -13.78
N PHE A 136 10.74 -15.82 -12.53
CA PHE A 136 9.92 -16.30 -11.42
C PHE A 136 8.46 -15.87 -11.57
N ALA A 137 8.21 -14.62 -11.96
CA ALA A 137 6.88 -14.12 -12.33
C ALA A 137 6.27 -14.94 -13.47
N PHE A 138 7.04 -15.24 -14.52
CA PHE A 138 6.60 -16.11 -15.62
C PHE A 138 6.29 -17.55 -15.16
N TRP A 139 7.08 -18.08 -14.23
CA TRP A 139 6.82 -19.39 -13.63
C TRP A 139 5.52 -19.39 -12.80
N LEU A 140 5.28 -18.37 -11.98
CA LEU A 140 4.01 -18.18 -11.26
C LEU A 140 2.82 -18.06 -12.22
N SER A 141 2.98 -17.26 -13.29
CA SER A 141 1.97 -17.11 -14.34
C SER A 141 1.60 -18.45 -14.98
N ARG A 142 2.60 -19.25 -15.38
CA ARG A 142 2.39 -20.60 -15.91
C ARG A 142 1.65 -21.49 -14.93
N PHE A 143 2.02 -21.46 -13.64
CA PHE A 143 1.36 -22.24 -12.59
C PHE A 143 -0.11 -21.89 -12.44
N VAL A 144 -0.44 -20.59 -12.44
CA VAL A 144 -1.82 -20.10 -12.31
C VAL A 144 -2.61 -20.41 -13.57
N LEU A 145 -2.11 -20.02 -14.74
CA LEU A 145 -2.81 -20.18 -16.02
C LEU A 145 -3.06 -21.65 -16.39
N SER A 146 -2.23 -22.58 -15.90
CA SER A 146 -2.46 -24.02 -16.09
C SER A 146 -3.58 -24.60 -15.23
N LYS A 147 -4.15 -23.82 -14.29
CA LYS A 147 -5.31 -24.26 -13.49
C LYS A 147 -6.60 -24.15 -14.31
N ASP A 148 -7.55 -25.00 -13.96
CA ASP A 148 -8.85 -25.11 -14.61
C ASP A 148 -9.69 -23.82 -14.46
N ASP A 149 -10.29 -23.38 -15.58
CA ASP A 149 -11.14 -22.19 -15.69
C ASP A 149 -12.59 -22.41 -15.21
N GLY A 150 -12.87 -23.52 -14.52
CA GLY A 150 -14.16 -23.81 -13.93
C GLY A 150 -15.24 -24.24 -14.92
N SER A 151 -16.51 -24.09 -14.51
CA SER A 151 -17.66 -24.48 -15.32
C SER A 151 -18.01 -23.41 -16.38
N ALA A 152 -18.98 -23.71 -17.26
CA ALA A 152 -19.42 -22.75 -18.27
C ALA A 152 -20.10 -21.52 -17.63
N GLU A 153 -20.81 -21.74 -16.53
CA GLU A 153 -21.51 -20.72 -15.74
C GLU A 153 -20.49 -19.76 -15.11
N MET A 154 -19.42 -20.29 -14.54
CA MET A 154 -18.33 -19.47 -13.99
C MET A 154 -17.67 -18.60 -15.06
N ARG A 155 -17.36 -19.18 -16.23
CA ARG A 155 -16.79 -18.40 -17.35
C ARG A 155 -17.74 -17.33 -17.90
N ALA A 156 -19.05 -17.59 -17.86
CA ALA A 156 -20.06 -16.64 -18.30
C ALA A 156 -20.13 -15.40 -17.38
N VAL A 157 -19.70 -15.51 -16.12
CA VAL A 157 -19.55 -14.40 -15.18
C VAL A 157 -18.18 -13.73 -15.32
N ALA A 158 -17.11 -14.53 -15.35
CA ALA A 158 -15.74 -14.00 -15.40
C ALA A 158 -15.44 -13.18 -16.67
N THR A 159 -16.05 -13.55 -17.81
CA THR A 159 -15.80 -12.86 -19.09
C THR A 159 -16.27 -11.40 -19.08
N PRO A 160 -17.52 -11.07 -18.70
CA PRO A 160 -17.94 -9.68 -18.52
C PRO A 160 -17.09 -8.86 -17.54
N ILE A 161 -16.63 -9.47 -16.44
CA ILE A 161 -15.75 -8.79 -15.47
C ILE A 161 -14.44 -8.38 -16.16
N ARG A 162 -13.80 -9.31 -16.87
CA ARG A 162 -12.56 -9.02 -17.61
C ARG A 162 -12.77 -7.95 -18.69
N GLU A 163 -13.82 -8.09 -19.50
CA GLU A 163 -14.14 -7.12 -20.55
C GLU A 163 -14.43 -5.72 -19.98
N GLY A 164 -15.11 -5.65 -18.83
CA GLY A 164 -15.39 -4.42 -18.11
C GLY A 164 -14.10 -3.75 -17.60
N ALA A 165 -13.21 -4.52 -16.98
CA ALA A 165 -11.94 -4.02 -16.46
C ALA A 165 -11.01 -3.53 -17.59
N GLU A 166 -10.85 -4.31 -18.67
CA GLU A 166 -10.10 -3.90 -19.86
C GLU A 166 -10.69 -2.65 -20.52
N GLY A 167 -12.03 -2.59 -20.61
CA GLY A 167 -12.76 -1.44 -21.13
C GLY A 167 -12.51 -0.18 -20.32
N PHE A 168 -12.63 -0.25 -19.00
CA PHE A 168 -12.39 0.88 -18.10
C PHE A 168 -10.95 1.40 -18.22
N LEU A 169 -9.95 0.52 -18.13
CA LEU A 169 -8.53 0.91 -18.26
C LEU A 169 -8.23 1.57 -19.60
N ARG A 170 -8.82 1.08 -20.70
CA ARG A 170 -8.63 1.69 -22.02
C ARG A 170 -9.13 3.13 -22.06
N VAL A 171 -10.28 3.42 -21.44
CA VAL A 171 -10.83 4.79 -21.41
C VAL A 171 -10.00 5.66 -20.47
N GLN A 172 -9.67 5.17 -19.28
CA GLN A 172 -8.89 5.91 -18.28
C GLN A 172 -7.48 6.22 -18.77
N TYR A 173 -6.75 5.24 -19.30
CA TYR A 173 -5.41 5.48 -19.85
C TYR A 173 -5.43 6.39 -21.07
N SER A 174 -6.49 6.36 -21.90
CA SER A 174 -6.62 7.34 -22.99
C SER A 174 -6.77 8.77 -22.47
N ALA A 175 -7.49 8.96 -21.36
CA ALA A 175 -7.62 10.27 -20.72
C ALA A 175 -6.29 10.71 -20.09
N ILE A 176 -5.65 9.82 -19.31
CA ILE A 176 -4.34 10.06 -18.68
C ILE A 176 -3.28 10.40 -19.72
N ALA A 177 -3.20 9.66 -20.83
CA ALA A 177 -2.23 9.91 -21.90
C ALA A 177 -2.37 11.31 -22.52
N LYS A 178 -3.61 11.79 -22.72
CA LYS A 178 -3.84 13.16 -23.23
C LYS A 178 -3.31 14.22 -22.27
N ILE A 179 -3.57 14.05 -20.97
CA ILE A 179 -3.10 14.99 -19.95
C ILE A 179 -1.57 14.90 -19.80
N ALA A 180 -1.00 13.70 -19.83
CA ALA A 180 0.43 13.46 -19.77
C ALA A 180 1.19 14.15 -20.92
N VAL A 181 0.66 14.14 -22.14
CA VAL A 181 1.26 14.86 -23.27
C VAL A 181 1.27 16.37 -23.03
N VAL A 182 0.17 16.95 -22.55
CA VAL A 182 0.10 18.38 -22.21
C VAL A 182 1.12 18.72 -21.12
N LEU A 183 1.18 17.90 -20.08
CA LEU A 183 2.09 18.10 -18.96
C LEU A 183 3.56 17.94 -19.38
N SER A 184 3.88 17.01 -20.27
CA SER A 184 5.22 16.87 -20.86
C SER A 184 5.65 18.12 -21.62
N ILE A 185 4.74 18.76 -22.36
CA ILE A 185 5.04 20.05 -22.99
C ILE A 185 5.29 21.12 -21.93
N LEU A 186 4.46 21.18 -20.88
CA LEU A 186 4.64 22.14 -19.78
C LEU A 186 5.96 21.94 -19.03
N ILE A 187 6.40 20.71 -18.80
CA ILE A 187 7.73 20.40 -18.23
C ILE A 187 8.81 20.93 -19.16
N THR A 188 8.74 20.67 -20.46
CA THR A 188 9.76 21.19 -21.39
C THR A 188 9.81 22.72 -21.34
N LEU A 189 8.65 23.39 -21.35
CA LEU A 189 8.55 24.84 -21.29
C LEU A 189 9.02 25.42 -19.94
N SER A 190 8.77 24.74 -18.82
CA SER A 190 9.20 25.23 -17.50
C SER A 190 10.71 25.31 -17.40
N TYR A 191 11.44 24.33 -17.93
CA TYR A 191 12.90 24.35 -17.96
C TYR A 191 13.45 25.45 -18.87
N MET A 192 12.72 25.89 -19.90
CA MET A 192 13.13 27.04 -20.72
C MET A 192 13.08 28.36 -19.93
N MET A 193 12.27 28.44 -18.88
CA MET A 193 12.18 29.62 -17.99
C MET A 193 13.27 29.62 -16.90
N ARG A 194 14.09 28.58 -16.82
CA ARG A 194 15.21 28.52 -15.87
C ARG A 194 16.16 29.69 -16.15
N PRO A 195 16.61 30.44 -15.13
CA PRO A 195 17.61 31.49 -15.32
C PRO A 195 18.84 30.95 -16.07
N GLU A 196 19.22 31.63 -17.16
CA GLU A 196 20.48 31.37 -17.82
C GLU A 196 21.59 31.89 -16.91
N ASP A 197 22.15 31.02 -16.07
CA ASP A 197 23.29 31.40 -15.25
C ASP A 197 24.41 31.92 -16.16
N GLY A 198 24.74 33.22 -16.04
CA GLY A 198 25.88 33.88 -16.68
C GLY A 198 27.25 33.38 -16.21
N GLY A 199 27.40 32.10 -15.83
CA GLY A 199 28.67 31.52 -15.38
C GLY A 199 28.69 30.02 -14.96
N GLY A 200 27.61 29.24 -15.05
CA GLY A 200 27.56 27.90 -14.45
C GLY A 200 27.95 26.72 -15.36
N ASN A 201 29.23 26.57 -15.74
CA ASN A 201 29.76 25.39 -16.47
C ASN A 201 29.83 24.09 -15.61
N HIS A 202 28.88 23.85 -14.72
CA HIS A 202 28.94 22.77 -13.72
C HIS A 202 27.68 21.91 -13.67
N GLY A 203 27.86 20.59 -13.53
CA GLY A 203 26.78 19.61 -13.43
C GLY A 203 25.82 19.55 -14.61
N VAL A 204 24.55 19.27 -14.31
CA VAL A 204 23.46 19.14 -15.30
C VAL A 204 23.19 20.43 -16.09
N GLY A 205 23.64 21.60 -15.57
CA GLY A 205 23.53 22.88 -16.27
C GLY A 205 24.22 22.93 -17.64
N LYS A 206 25.23 22.07 -17.87
CA LYS A 206 25.96 21.97 -19.15
C LYS A 206 25.10 21.54 -20.34
N LEU A 207 23.99 20.85 -20.10
CA LEU A 207 23.11 20.34 -21.16
C LEU A 207 22.28 21.44 -21.84
N GLY A 208 22.19 22.62 -21.22
CA GLY A 208 21.31 23.70 -21.65
C GLY A 208 19.84 23.45 -21.29
N ASN A 209 19.09 24.53 -21.17
CA ASN A 209 17.70 24.52 -20.66
C ASN A 209 16.76 23.65 -21.52
N THR A 210 16.88 23.72 -22.85
CA THR A 210 16.02 22.94 -23.76
C THR A 210 16.25 21.44 -23.63
N MET A 211 17.50 20.99 -23.57
CA MET A 211 17.82 19.56 -23.43
C MET A 211 17.35 19.03 -22.08
N LEU A 212 17.54 19.80 -20.98
CA LEU A 212 17.05 19.42 -19.67
C LEU A 212 15.53 19.25 -19.64
N GLY A 213 14.79 20.19 -20.26
CA GLY A 213 13.34 20.08 -20.39
C GLY A 213 12.88 18.85 -21.17
N LEU A 214 13.57 18.54 -22.28
CA LEU A 214 13.30 17.33 -23.08
C LEU A 214 13.60 16.05 -22.32
N LEU A 215 14.74 15.96 -21.63
CA LEU A 215 15.12 14.79 -20.83
C LEU A 215 14.17 14.60 -19.66
N GLY A 216 13.82 15.66 -18.92
CA GLY A 216 12.82 15.61 -17.85
C GLY A 216 11.47 15.10 -18.37
N SER A 217 11.07 15.54 -19.56
CA SER A 217 9.85 15.10 -20.23
C SER A 217 9.89 13.64 -20.70
N ILE A 218 11.00 13.19 -21.26
CA ILE A 218 11.20 11.79 -21.66
C ILE A 218 11.18 10.88 -20.43
N SER A 219 11.89 11.27 -19.36
CA SER A 219 11.88 10.57 -18.08
C SER A 219 10.44 10.48 -17.53
N PHE A 220 9.68 11.58 -17.58
CA PHE A 220 8.26 11.61 -17.20
C PHE A 220 7.39 10.63 -17.99
N ILE A 221 7.47 10.66 -19.32
CA ILE A 221 6.68 9.75 -20.15
C ILE A 221 7.09 8.30 -19.90
N LEU A 222 8.37 8.01 -19.73
CA LEU A 222 8.83 6.64 -19.44
C LEU A 222 8.30 6.13 -18.10
N GLY A 223 8.36 6.95 -17.04
CA GLY A 223 7.80 6.61 -15.74
C GLY A 223 6.29 6.35 -15.79
N ALA A 224 5.56 7.21 -16.52
CA ALA A 224 4.12 7.03 -16.73
C ALA A 224 3.80 5.74 -17.50
N LEU A 225 4.57 5.42 -18.56
CA LEU A 225 4.38 4.19 -19.33
C LEU A 225 4.68 2.94 -18.50
N CYS A 226 5.75 2.94 -17.70
CA CYS A 226 6.09 1.81 -16.84
C CYS A 226 5.02 1.60 -15.76
N SER A 227 4.56 2.66 -15.10
CA SER A 227 3.47 2.58 -14.11
C SER A 227 2.16 2.08 -14.73
N ALA A 228 1.76 2.59 -15.90
CA ALA A 228 0.57 2.13 -16.60
C ALA A 228 0.67 0.65 -17.06
N ALA A 229 1.86 0.22 -17.50
CA ALA A 229 2.11 -1.16 -17.87
C ALA A 229 2.02 -2.10 -16.65
N ALA A 230 2.65 -1.73 -15.53
CA ALA A 230 2.54 -2.42 -14.25
C ALA A 230 1.07 -2.60 -13.81
N GLY A 231 0.30 -1.51 -13.85
CA GLY A 231 -1.12 -1.52 -13.53
C GLY A 231 -1.93 -2.44 -14.44
N TYR A 232 -1.76 -2.31 -15.77
CA TYR A 232 -2.47 -3.15 -16.74
C TYR A 232 -2.18 -4.64 -16.56
N LEU A 233 -0.90 -4.99 -16.37
CA LEU A 233 -0.46 -6.36 -16.17
C LEU A 233 -1.09 -6.92 -14.89
N SER A 234 -1.11 -6.14 -13.80
CA SER A 234 -1.72 -6.55 -12.53
C SER A 234 -3.21 -6.88 -12.66
N MET A 235 -3.99 -6.04 -13.35
CA MET A 235 -5.39 -6.35 -13.68
C MET A 235 -5.51 -7.60 -14.52
N TRP A 236 -4.71 -7.71 -15.59
CA TRP A 236 -4.77 -8.85 -16.49
C TRP A 236 -4.56 -10.16 -15.74
N VAL A 237 -3.60 -10.20 -14.81
CA VAL A 237 -3.34 -11.38 -13.98
C VAL A 237 -4.53 -11.71 -13.09
N ALA A 238 -5.01 -10.72 -12.34
CA ALA A 238 -6.10 -10.92 -11.40
C ALA A 238 -7.39 -11.39 -12.15
N ALA A 239 -7.63 -10.91 -13.36
CA ALA A 239 -8.82 -11.22 -14.17
C ALA A 239 -8.80 -12.64 -14.74
N HIS A 240 -7.62 -13.23 -14.86
CA HIS A 240 -7.47 -14.64 -15.21
C HIS A 240 -7.39 -15.52 -13.96
N THR A 241 -7.04 -14.98 -12.80
CA THR A 241 -6.86 -15.76 -11.57
C THR A 241 -8.17 -15.96 -10.81
N ASN A 242 -9.04 -14.96 -10.74
CA ASN A 242 -10.29 -15.01 -9.95
C ASN A 242 -11.16 -16.26 -10.22
N VAL A 243 -11.42 -16.59 -11.49
CA VAL A 243 -12.22 -17.76 -11.88
C VAL A 243 -11.53 -19.09 -11.51
N ARG A 244 -10.19 -19.11 -11.55
CA ARG A 244 -9.38 -20.28 -11.20
C ARG A 244 -9.36 -20.52 -9.69
N VAL A 245 -9.40 -19.45 -8.89
CA VAL A 245 -9.57 -19.53 -7.44
C VAL A 245 -10.93 -20.12 -7.10
N THR A 246 -11.98 -19.62 -7.74
CA THR A 246 -13.33 -20.17 -7.60
C THR A 246 -13.38 -21.67 -7.98
N SER A 247 -12.70 -22.06 -9.07
CA SER A 247 -12.63 -23.47 -9.51
C SER A 247 -11.87 -24.33 -8.50
N ALA A 248 -10.77 -23.81 -7.95
CA ALA A 248 -10.00 -24.48 -6.91
C ALA A 248 -10.78 -24.65 -5.60
N ALA A 249 -11.59 -23.67 -5.20
CA ALA A 249 -12.42 -23.72 -4.00
C ALA A 249 -13.45 -24.86 -4.04
N ARG A 250 -13.89 -25.28 -5.23
CA ARG A 250 -14.74 -26.48 -5.41
C ARG A 250 -14.06 -27.80 -5.03
N ARG A 251 -12.72 -27.82 -4.99
CA ARG A 251 -11.91 -29.03 -4.73
C ARG A 251 -11.22 -28.97 -3.38
N SER A 252 -10.60 -27.83 -3.04
CA SER A 252 -9.85 -27.67 -1.81
C SER A 252 -9.65 -26.20 -1.46
N TYR A 253 -9.94 -25.85 -0.21
CA TYR A 253 -9.66 -24.55 0.38
C TYR A 253 -8.18 -24.15 0.25
N MET A 254 -7.27 -25.07 0.56
CA MET A 254 -5.83 -24.81 0.49
C MET A 254 -5.37 -24.58 -0.96
N GLN A 255 -5.96 -25.31 -1.91
CA GLN A 255 -5.67 -25.10 -3.32
C GLN A 255 -6.15 -23.71 -3.77
N ALA A 256 -7.33 -23.26 -3.31
CA ALA A 256 -7.84 -21.92 -3.59
C ALA A 256 -6.92 -20.84 -3.02
N LEU A 257 -6.48 -20.98 -1.76
CA LEU A 257 -5.52 -20.07 -1.12
C LEU A 257 -4.22 -19.95 -1.92
N ILE A 258 -3.60 -21.07 -2.30
CA ILE A 258 -2.32 -21.06 -3.04
C ILE A 258 -2.48 -20.44 -4.43
N VAL A 259 -3.56 -20.76 -5.15
CA VAL A 259 -3.81 -20.17 -6.48
C VAL A 259 -4.06 -18.66 -6.37
N CYS A 260 -4.83 -18.24 -5.37
CA CYS A 260 -5.14 -16.84 -5.12
C CYS A 260 -3.88 -16.05 -4.78
N PHE A 261 -3.08 -16.54 -3.82
CA PHE A 261 -1.85 -15.88 -3.40
C PHE A 261 -0.80 -15.85 -4.51
N ASN A 262 -0.63 -16.94 -5.27
CA ASN A 262 0.31 -16.94 -6.40
C ASN A 262 -0.10 -16.00 -7.54
N GLY A 263 -1.39 -15.73 -7.73
CA GLY A 263 -1.86 -14.70 -8.65
C GLY A 263 -1.47 -13.29 -8.19
N GLY A 264 -1.70 -12.98 -6.91
CA GLY A 264 -1.26 -11.71 -6.31
C GLY A 264 0.27 -11.55 -6.36
N ALA A 265 1.01 -12.60 -6.02
CA ALA A 265 2.46 -12.64 -6.06
C ALA A 265 3.04 -12.45 -7.46
N PHE A 266 2.39 -13.02 -8.49
CA PHE A 266 2.83 -12.81 -9.88
C PHE A 266 2.79 -11.32 -10.24
N SER A 267 1.69 -10.64 -9.95
CA SER A 267 1.55 -9.21 -10.20
C SER A 267 2.59 -8.40 -9.42
N ALA A 268 2.78 -8.67 -8.12
CA ALA A 268 3.70 -7.92 -7.27
C ALA A 268 5.18 -8.08 -7.68
N VAL A 269 5.63 -9.31 -7.97
CA VAL A 269 7.01 -9.57 -8.43
C VAL A 269 7.27 -8.84 -9.75
N LEU A 270 6.32 -8.89 -10.69
CA LEU A 270 6.46 -8.23 -11.98
C LEU A 270 6.48 -6.71 -11.84
N ASP A 271 5.66 -6.16 -10.96
CA ASP A 271 5.55 -4.73 -10.68
C ASP A 271 6.87 -4.14 -10.15
N ILE A 272 7.40 -4.72 -9.06
CA ILE A 272 8.69 -4.29 -8.49
C ILE A 272 9.84 -4.54 -9.46
N THR A 273 9.81 -5.65 -10.19
CA THR A 273 10.81 -5.93 -11.24
C THR A 273 10.81 -4.86 -12.32
N LEU A 274 9.62 -4.46 -12.81
CA LEU A 274 9.50 -3.42 -13.83
C LEU A 274 9.96 -2.05 -13.30
N CYS A 275 9.69 -1.75 -12.03
CA CYS A 275 10.16 -0.52 -11.39
C CYS A 275 11.69 -0.45 -11.34
N VAL A 276 12.32 -1.47 -10.74
CA VAL A 276 13.79 -1.52 -10.58
C VAL A 276 14.49 -1.59 -11.95
N ALA A 277 13.98 -2.39 -12.89
CA ALA A 277 14.52 -2.47 -14.23
C ALA A 277 14.35 -1.16 -15.01
N GLY A 278 13.19 -0.50 -14.90
CA GLY A 278 12.90 0.77 -15.57
C GLY A 278 13.84 1.89 -15.14
N VAL A 279 14.03 2.06 -13.82
CA VAL A 279 14.97 3.03 -13.25
C VAL A 279 16.41 2.70 -13.66
N THR A 280 16.82 1.44 -13.57
CA THR A 280 18.18 1.00 -13.94
C THR A 280 18.47 1.22 -15.43
N CYS A 281 17.53 0.87 -16.31
CA CYS A 281 17.66 1.06 -17.75
C CYS A 281 17.71 2.54 -18.13
N LEU A 282 16.89 3.38 -17.50
CA LEU A 282 16.93 4.83 -17.72
C LEU A 282 18.28 5.41 -17.28
N TYR A 283 18.78 5.04 -16.09
CA TYR A 283 20.10 5.44 -15.63
C TYR A 283 21.19 5.04 -16.63
N LEU A 284 21.20 3.78 -17.09
CA LEU A 284 22.20 3.29 -18.05
C LEU A 284 22.11 4.02 -19.39
N GLY A 285 20.92 4.27 -19.91
CA GLY A 285 20.73 5.02 -21.16
C GLY A 285 21.30 6.43 -21.06
N LEU A 286 20.98 7.16 -19.99
CA LEU A 286 21.49 8.51 -19.75
C LEU A 286 23.01 8.51 -19.50
N TYR A 287 23.50 7.53 -18.73
CA TYR A 287 24.93 7.34 -18.48
C TYR A 287 25.69 7.17 -19.79
N LEU A 288 25.28 6.23 -20.65
CA LEU A 288 25.98 5.90 -21.89
C LEU A 288 26.03 7.07 -22.88
N VAL A 289 25.03 7.95 -22.85
CA VAL A 289 24.97 9.12 -23.73
C VAL A 289 25.83 10.28 -23.20
N PHE A 290 25.77 10.58 -21.90
CA PHE A 290 26.32 11.85 -21.38
C PHE A 290 27.63 11.72 -20.60
N VAL A 291 27.90 10.56 -19.98
CA VAL A 291 29.10 10.38 -19.14
C VAL A 291 30.35 10.10 -19.99
N PRO A 292 30.36 9.13 -20.94
CA PRO A 292 31.50 8.93 -21.84
C PRO A 292 31.82 10.15 -22.71
N ALA A 293 30.81 10.96 -23.03
CA ALA A 293 30.96 12.21 -23.77
C ALA A 293 31.62 13.34 -22.95
N GLY A 294 31.89 13.12 -21.66
CA GLY A 294 32.48 14.12 -20.76
C GLY A 294 31.55 15.27 -20.38
N VAL A 295 30.26 15.15 -20.69
CA VAL A 295 29.26 16.18 -20.40
C VAL A 295 28.90 16.14 -18.92
N LEU A 296 28.60 14.96 -18.38
CA LEU A 296 28.19 14.73 -16.99
C LEU A 296 29.10 13.74 -16.27
N HIS A 297 29.10 13.82 -14.94
CA HIS A 297 29.64 12.76 -14.09
C HIS A 297 28.55 11.74 -13.74
N ALA A 298 28.96 10.52 -13.40
CA ALA A 298 28.03 9.43 -13.04
C ALA A 298 27.04 9.83 -11.93
N GLY A 299 27.52 10.55 -10.91
CA GLY A 299 26.70 11.02 -9.79
C GLY A 299 25.69 12.11 -10.14
N GLU A 300 25.76 12.72 -11.33
CA GLU A 300 24.85 13.79 -11.75
C GLU A 300 23.66 13.25 -12.57
N VAL A 301 23.72 11.99 -13.02
CA VAL A 301 22.67 11.33 -13.81
C VAL A 301 21.33 11.20 -13.07
N PRO A 302 21.26 10.85 -11.76
CA PRO A 302 19.98 10.67 -11.06
C PRO A 302 19.07 11.90 -11.08
N MET A 303 19.63 13.11 -11.13
CA MET A 303 18.86 14.37 -11.22
C MET A 303 18.04 14.46 -12.52
N LEU A 304 18.48 13.80 -13.59
CA LEU A 304 17.73 13.74 -14.86
C LEU A 304 16.55 12.75 -14.83
N MET A 305 16.49 11.92 -13.79
CA MET A 305 15.52 10.84 -13.65
C MET A 305 14.33 11.25 -12.79
N VAL A 306 14.34 12.41 -12.14
CA VAL A 306 13.23 12.90 -11.28
C VAL A 306 11.89 12.91 -12.04
N GLY A 307 11.92 13.19 -13.34
CA GLY A 307 10.75 13.05 -14.22
C GLY A 307 10.09 11.67 -14.15
N TYR A 308 10.87 10.59 -14.07
CA TYR A 308 10.35 9.21 -13.99
C TYR A 308 9.47 8.99 -12.75
N GLY A 309 9.94 9.44 -11.58
CA GLY A 309 9.15 9.39 -10.35
C GLY A 309 7.85 10.17 -10.51
N PHE A 310 7.92 11.39 -11.04
CA PHE A 310 6.72 12.20 -11.29
C PHE A 310 5.73 11.56 -12.28
N GLY A 311 6.23 10.94 -13.34
CA GLY A 311 5.40 10.21 -14.31
C GLY A 311 4.67 9.03 -13.68
N ALA A 312 5.35 8.28 -12.82
CA ALA A 312 4.74 7.20 -12.04
C ALA A 312 3.66 7.73 -11.09
N SER A 313 3.93 8.79 -10.32
CA SER A 313 2.95 9.41 -9.40
C SER A 313 1.74 9.97 -10.13
N PHE A 314 1.96 10.53 -11.31
CA PHE A 314 0.90 11.08 -12.12
C PHE A 314 -0.10 9.99 -12.55
N VAL A 315 0.38 8.85 -13.05
CA VAL A 315 -0.50 7.73 -13.41
C VAL A 315 -1.16 7.14 -12.17
N ALA A 316 -0.39 6.89 -11.11
CA ALA A 316 -0.90 6.32 -9.86
C ALA A 316 -2.05 7.15 -9.26
N LEU A 317 -1.97 8.49 -9.31
CA LEU A 317 -3.02 9.38 -8.79
C LEU A 317 -4.34 9.10 -9.47
N PHE A 318 -4.35 9.11 -10.80
CA PHE A 318 -5.58 8.92 -11.57
C PHE A 318 -6.09 7.49 -11.46
N MET A 319 -5.20 6.49 -11.33
CA MET A 319 -5.60 5.11 -11.10
C MET A 319 -6.29 4.94 -9.74
N GLN A 320 -5.70 5.46 -8.66
CA GLN A 320 -6.28 5.37 -7.33
C GLN A 320 -7.59 6.16 -7.22
N LEU A 321 -7.63 7.36 -7.80
CA LEU A 321 -8.81 8.21 -7.75
C LEU A 321 -9.95 7.70 -8.65
N GLY A 322 -9.65 7.44 -9.93
CA GLY A 322 -10.65 6.98 -10.88
C GLY A 322 -11.13 5.57 -10.59
N GLY A 323 -10.20 4.66 -10.26
CA GLY A 323 -10.52 3.29 -9.84
C GLY A 323 -11.27 3.26 -8.52
N GLY A 324 -10.85 4.05 -7.53
CA GLY A 324 -11.52 4.20 -6.23
C GLY A 324 -12.95 4.72 -6.35
N ILE A 325 -13.18 5.79 -7.12
CA ILE A 325 -14.53 6.31 -7.36
C ILE A 325 -15.39 5.26 -8.07
N TYR A 326 -14.83 4.56 -9.05
CA TYR A 326 -15.54 3.53 -9.79
C TYR A 326 -15.97 2.38 -8.86
N THR A 327 -15.02 1.78 -8.12
CA THR A 327 -15.29 0.62 -7.27
C THR A 327 -16.31 0.95 -6.18
N LYS A 328 -16.03 1.97 -5.36
CA LYS A 328 -16.90 2.27 -4.21
C LYS A 328 -18.26 2.80 -4.60
N ALA A 329 -18.40 3.44 -5.75
CA ALA A 329 -19.71 3.83 -6.23
C ALA A 329 -20.56 2.64 -6.70
N ALA A 330 -19.91 1.63 -7.30
CA ALA A 330 -20.57 0.40 -7.69
C ALA A 330 -20.96 -0.44 -6.46
N ASP A 331 -20.02 -0.64 -5.53
CA ASP A 331 -20.17 -1.34 -4.25
C ASP A 331 -21.34 -0.76 -3.42
N VAL A 332 -21.26 0.52 -3.04
CA VAL A 332 -22.33 1.20 -2.27
C VAL A 332 -23.68 1.16 -3.00
N GLY A 333 -23.66 1.29 -4.34
CA GLY A 333 -24.88 1.22 -5.15
C GLY A 333 -25.50 -0.17 -5.20
N ALA A 334 -24.67 -1.21 -5.31
CA ALA A 334 -25.08 -2.61 -5.31
C ALA A 334 -25.65 -3.00 -3.94
N ASP A 335 -24.95 -2.64 -2.87
CA ASP A 335 -25.26 -3.02 -1.50
C ASP A 335 -26.51 -2.35 -0.96
N LEU A 336 -26.66 -1.04 -1.16
CA LEU A 336 -27.83 -0.31 -0.67
C LEU A 336 -29.12 -0.85 -1.29
N VAL A 337 -29.14 -1.07 -2.61
CA VAL A 337 -30.37 -1.54 -3.26
C VAL A 337 -30.55 -3.04 -3.10
N GLY A 338 -29.47 -3.82 -3.16
CA GLY A 338 -29.51 -5.27 -3.01
C GLY A 338 -29.84 -5.70 -1.58
N LYS A 339 -28.90 -5.45 -0.65
CA LYS A 339 -28.99 -5.94 0.73
C LYS A 339 -30.05 -5.19 1.53
N VAL A 340 -30.07 -3.85 1.48
CA VAL A 340 -30.93 -3.04 2.37
C VAL A 340 -32.35 -2.90 1.84
N GLU A 341 -32.55 -2.58 0.56
CA GLU A 341 -33.90 -2.35 0.02
C GLU A 341 -34.62 -3.63 -0.42
N ARG A 342 -33.90 -4.59 -0.98
CA ARG A 342 -34.49 -5.81 -1.57
C ARG A 342 -34.25 -7.07 -0.74
N GLY A 343 -33.29 -7.07 0.19
CA GLY A 343 -32.96 -8.23 1.01
C GLY A 343 -32.45 -9.42 0.18
N ILE A 344 -31.78 -9.15 -0.95
CA ILE A 344 -31.10 -10.19 -1.72
C ILE A 344 -29.65 -10.35 -1.22
N PRO A 345 -29.04 -11.54 -1.41
CA PRO A 345 -27.64 -11.77 -1.07
C PRO A 345 -26.68 -10.75 -1.71
N GLU A 346 -25.50 -10.64 -1.10
CA GLU A 346 -24.31 -10.01 -1.69
C GLU A 346 -23.96 -10.70 -3.01
N ASP A 347 -23.46 -9.96 -4.00
CA ASP A 347 -23.07 -10.49 -5.32
C ASP A 347 -24.15 -11.27 -6.09
N ASP A 348 -25.43 -11.05 -5.76
CA ASP A 348 -26.51 -11.79 -6.39
C ASP A 348 -26.63 -11.46 -7.89
N PRO A 349 -26.75 -12.47 -8.78
CA PRO A 349 -26.81 -12.27 -10.24
C PRO A 349 -28.09 -11.57 -10.73
N ARG A 350 -29.02 -11.23 -9.85
CA ARG A 350 -30.17 -10.36 -10.16
C ARG A 350 -29.77 -8.89 -10.11
N ASN A 351 -28.73 -8.52 -9.36
CA ASN A 351 -28.33 -7.14 -9.16
C ASN A 351 -27.46 -6.64 -10.33
N PRO A 352 -27.93 -5.64 -11.13
CA PRO A 352 -27.20 -5.14 -12.29
C PRO A 352 -25.86 -4.46 -11.95
N ALA A 353 -25.64 -4.07 -10.69
CA ALA A 353 -24.41 -3.39 -10.28
C ALA A 353 -23.26 -4.34 -9.94
N VAL A 354 -23.51 -5.64 -9.72
CA VAL A 354 -22.48 -6.59 -9.23
C VAL A 354 -21.32 -6.75 -10.21
N ILE A 355 -21.57 -6.80 -11.52
CA ILE A 355 -20.46 -6.83 -12.49
C ILE A 355 -19.64 -5.53 -12.43
N ALA A 356 -20.26 -4.38 -12.18
CA ALA A 356 -19.51 -3.14 -12.03
C ALA A 356 -18.69 -3.14 -10.73
N ASP A 357 -19.22 -3.72 -9.66
CA ASP A 357 -18.53 -3.90 -8.38
C ASP A 357 -17.26 -4.76 -8.52
N LEU A 358 -17.41 -5.97 -9.09
CA LEU A 358 -16.29 -6.89 -9.31
C LEU A 358 -15.26 -6.35 -10.32
N VAL A 359 -15.69 -5.54 -11.30
CA VAL A 359 -14.76 -4.77 -12.16
C VAL A 359 -14.01 -3.74 -11.32
N GLY A 360 -14.68 -3.14 -10.34
CA GLY A 360 -14.16 -2.15 -9.41
C GLY A 360 -12.99 -2.67 -8.59
N ASP A 361 -13.12 -3.83 -7.95
CA ASP A 361 -12.01 -4.42 -7.16
C ASP A 361 -10.73 -4.57 -7.99
N MET A 362 -10.90 -4.82 -9.28
CA MET A 362 -9.80 -5.01 -10.20
C MET A 362 -9.14 -3.70 -10.55
N VAL A 363 -9.93 -2.70 -10.98
CA VAL A 363 -9.39 -1.42 -11.47
C VAL A 363 -9.02 -0.45 -10.36
N GLY A 364 -9.64 -0.57 -9.18
CA GLY A 364 -9.33 0.19 -7.98
C GLY A 364 -8.33 -0.54 -7.11
N ASP A 365 -8.76 -1.61 -6.44
CA ASP A 365 -7.99 -2.23 -5.35
C ASP A 365 -6.74 -2.98 -5.83
N CYS A 366 -6.75 -3.54 -7.04
CA CYS A 366 -5.56 -4.18 -7.62
C CYS A 366 -4.69 -3.19 -8.41
N VAL A 367 -5.23 -2.53 -9.44
CA VAL A 367 -4.42 -1.64 -10.29
C VAL A 367 -3.94 -0.39 -9.57
N GLY A 368 -4.81 0.24 -8.79
CA GLY A 368 -4.47 1.43 -8.00
C GLY A 368 -3.33 1.12 -7.04
N SER A 369 -3.48 0.06 -6.24
CA SER A 369 -2.48 -0.33 -5.24
C SER A 369 -1.13 -0.71 -5.85
N SER A 370 -1.11 -1.46 -6.96
CA SER A 370 0.13 -1.73 -7.69
C SER A 370 0.78 -0.43 -8.20
N SER A 371 -0.02 0.49 -8.74
CA SER A 371 0.51 1.77 -9.22
C SER A 371 1.07 2.64 -8.07
N ASP A 372 0.43 2.63 -6.89
CA ASP A 372 0.89 3.33 -5.68
C ASP A 372 2.21 2.76 -5.15
N VAL A 373 2.34 1.43 -5.05
CA VAL A 373 3.58 0.80 -4.59
C VAL A 373 4.71 0.98 -5.61
N PHE A 374 4.44 0.80 -6.91
CA PHE A 374 5.39 1.06 -7.99
C PHE A 374 5.99 2.47 -7.87
N GLU A 375 5.12 3.46 -7.71
CA GLU A 375 5.54 4.85 -7.57
C GLU A 375 6.33 5.08 -6.28
N SER A 376 5.89 4.53 -5.16
CA SER A 376 6.56 4.66 -3.87
C SER A 376 8.02 4.22 -3.97
N VAL A 377 8.23 3.06 -4.58
CA VAL A 377 9.57 2.48 -4.79
C VAL A 377 10.36 3.31 -5.80
N ALA A 378 9.75 3.76 -6.89
CA ALA A 378 10.43 4.58 -7.89
C ALA A 378 10.93 5.93 -7.32
N ALA A 379 10.06 6.65 -6.61
CA ALA A 379 10.36 7.95 -6.03
C ALA A 379 11.43 7.84 -4.93
N GLU A 380 11.33 6.80 -4.10
CA GLU A 380 12.31 6.52 -3.05
C GLU A 380 13.69 6.21 -3.65
N ILE A 381 13.76 5.28 -4.62
CA ILE A 381 15.03 4.93 -5.28
C ILE A 381 15.70 6.17 -5.85
N ILE A 382 14.97 6.98 -6.62
CA ILE A 382 15.54 8.16 -7.29
C ILE A 382 16.00 9.20 -6.26
N GLY A 383 15.17 9.49 -5.24
CA GLY A 383 15.53 10.43 -4.17
C GLY A 383 16.78 9.99 -3.41
N ALA A 384 16.87 8.70 -3.09
CA ALA A 384 18.02 8.13 -2.42
C ALA A 384 19.29 8.09 -3.28
N MET A 385 19.17 7.84 -4.59
CA MET A 385 20.29 7.95 -5.53
C MET A 385 20.88 9.36 -5.54
N ILE A 386 20.02 10.39 -5.53
CA ILE A 386 20.43 11.81 -5.49
C ILE A 386 21.16 12.12 -4.17
N LEU A 387 20.58 11.75 -3.02
CA LEU A 387 21.23 11.97 -1.72
C LEU A 387 22.53 11.19 -1.58
N GLY A 388 22.57 9.92 -2.01
CA GLY A 388 23.76 9.08 -1.94
C GLY A 388 24.91 9.63 -2.78
N SER A 389 24.61 10.11 -3.99
CA SER A 389 25.58 10.79 -4.84
C SER A 389 26.11 12.10 -4.22
N THR A 390 25.21 12.90 -3.65
CA THR A 390 25.56 14.17 -3.00
C THR A 390 26.44 13.94 -1.77
N LEU A 391 26.10 12.94 -0.94
CA LEU A 391 26.87 12.53 0.23
C LEU A 391 28.28 12.06 -0.16
N ALA A 392 28.39 11.21 -1.19
CA ALA A 392 29.68 10.72 -1.65
C ALA A 392 30.58 11.86 -2.15
N LYS A 393 30.01 12.81 -2.90
CA LYS A 393 30.72 14.01 -3.38
C LYS A 393 31.19 14.90 -2.24
N GLU A 394 30.34 15.15 -1.25
CA GLU A 394 30.68 15.96 -0.07
C GLU A 394 31.78 15.32 0.78
N ALA A 395 31.75 13.99 0.92
CA ALA A 395 32.76 13.24 1.64
C ALA A 395 34.09 13.09 0.88
N GLY A 396 34.19 13.60 -0.36
CA GLY A 396 35.39 13.50 -1.17
C GLY A 396 35.69 12.07 -1.64
N LEU A 397 34.69 11.19 -1.68
CA LEU A 397 34.86 9.81 -2.14
C LEU A 397 35.14 9.81 -3.65
N THR A 398 36.12 8.99 -4.06
CA THR A 398 36.54 8.88 -5.46
C THR A 398 35.49 8.21 -6.35
N ASP A 399 34.67 7.32 -5.79
CA ASP A 399 33.59 6.63 -6.50
C ASP A 399 32.24 6.78 -5.77
N PRO A 400 31.26 7.51 -6.34
CA PRO A 400 29.93 7.65 -5.76
C PRO A 400 29.02 6.42 -6.01
N THR A 401 29.45 5.48 -6.85
CA THR A 401 28.66 4.32 -7.29
C THR A 401 28.05 3.53 -6.12
N PRO A 402 28.77 3.21 -5.03
CA PRO A 402 28.22 2.36 -3.96
C PRO A 402 27.02 3.00 -3.24
N PHE A 403 27.10 4.30 -2.92
CA PHE A 403 26.02 5.04 -2.26
C PHE A 403 24.84 5.29 -3.20
N MET A 404 25.14 5.59 -4.47
CA MET A 404 24.12 5.84 -5.49
C MET A 404 23.34 4.57 -5.83
N PHE A 405 24.00 3.42 -6.01
CA PHE A 405 23.31 2.16 -6.38
C PHE A 405 22.73 1.40 -5.19
N PHE A 406 23.04 1.79 -3.95
CA PHE A 406 22.52 1.18 -2.74
C PHE A 406 20.98 0.95 -2.77
N PRO A 407 20.12 1.95 -3.04
CA PRO A 407 18.67 1.75 -3.13
C PRO A 407 18.27 0.70 -4.18
N LEU A 408 18.86 0.74 -5.37
CA LEU A 408 18.55 -0.21 -6.44
C LEU A 408 18.93 -1.64 -6.06
N VAL A 409 20.06 -1.83 -5.36
CA VAL A 409 20.49 -3.14 -4.89
C VAL A 409 19.56 -3.66 -3.79
N VAL A 410 19.12 -2.81 -2.86
CA VAL A 410 18.15 -3.19 -1.82
C VAL A 410 16.85 -3.68 -2.45
N HIS A 411 16.28 -2.95 -3.41
CA HIS A 411 15.02 -3.35 -4.06
C HIS A 411 15.18 -4.53 -5.03
N ALA A 412 16.35 -4.70 -5.65
CA ALA A 412 16.65 -5.95 -6.34
C ALA A 412 16.62 -7.13 -5.35
N LEU A 413 17.22 -6.98 -4.17
CA LEU A 413 17.17 -8.02 -3.15
C LEU A 413 15.77 -8.23 -2.57
N ASP A 414 14.91 -7.20 -2.49
CA ASP A 414 13.49 -7.35 -2.11
C ASP A 414 12.80 -8.40 -3.00
N ILE A 415 13.01 -8.34 -4.32
CA ILE A 415 12.47 -9.33 -5.26
C ILE A 415 12.89 -10.76 -4.86
N VAL A 416 14.15 -10.95 -4.46
CA VAL A 416 14.69 -12.25 -4.06
C VAL A 416 14.11 -12.73 -2.73
N VAL A 417 14.17 -11.90 -1.69
CA VAL A 417 13.72 -12.29 -0.34
C VAL A 417 12.20 -12.47 -0.29
N SER A 418 11.45 -11.65 -1.02
CA SER A 418 10.01 -11.81 -1.19
C SER A 418 9.67 -13.08 -1.96
N SER A 419 10.45 -13.45 -2.99
CA SER A 419 10.28 -14.73 -3.69
C SER A 419 10.47 -15.93 -2.75
N LEU A 420 11.40 -15.88 -1.80
CA LEU A 420 11.57 -16.93 -0.78
C LEU A 420 10.35 -17.06 0.13
N GLY A 421 9.79 -15.93 0.58
CA GLY A 421 8.55 -15.93 1.36
C GLY A 421 7.35 -16.45 0.56
N ILE A 422 7.27 -16.12 -0.74
CA ILE A 422 6.21 -16.61 -1.63
C ILE A 422 6.28 -18.13 -1.77
N MET A 423 7.49 -18.68 -1.98
CA MET A 423 7.70 -20.12 -2.07
C MET A 423 7.34 -20.85 -0.78
N TYR A 424 7.62 -20.24 0.39
CA TYR A 424 7.22 -20.78 1.69
C TYR A 424 5.69 -20.97 1.78
N VAL A 425 4.90 -19.95 1.38
CA VAL A 425 3.43 -20.03 1.41
C VAL A 425 2.94 -21.22 0.60
N GLY A 426 3.37 -21.36 -0.65
CA GLY A 426 2.89 -22.49 -1.47
C GLY A 426 3.47 -23.85 -1.07
N SER A 427 4.47 -23.91 -0.19
CA SER A 427 4.99 -25.17 0.37
C SER A 427 4.22 -25.68 1.60
N THR A 428 3.43 -24.83 2.27
CA THR A 428 2.72 -25.09 3.54
C THR A 428 1.49 -26.02 3.39
N SER A 429 1.50 -26.84 2.34
CA SER A 429 0.41 -27.67 1.81
C SER A 429 -0.10 -28.83 2.70
N GLN A 430 0.28 -28.93 3.98
CA GLN A 430 0.14 -30.17 4.76
C GLN A 430 -0.72 -30.09 6.03
N VAL A 431 -1.46 -29.00 6.30
CA VAL A 431 -2.31 -28.96 7.50
C VAL A 431 -3.73 -28.53 7.14
N HIS A 432 -4.68 -29.45 7.32
CA HIS A 432 -6.11 -29.16 7.25
C HIS A 432 -6.49 -28.27 8.42
N ALA A 433 -7.16 -27.14 8.14
CA ALA A 433 -7.63 -26.12 9.09
C ALA A 433 -6.59 -25.07 9.56
N ILE A 434 -5.76 -24.52 8.66
CA ILE A 434 -5.02 -23.29 8.97
C ILE A 434 -5.84 -22.06 8.50
N ASP A 435 -5.99 -21.08 9.39
CA ASP A 435 -6.41 -19.72 9.06
C ASP A 435 -5.46 -19.13 7.99
N PRO A 436 -5.96 -18.68 6.83
CA PRO A 436 -5.15 -18.15 5.73
C PRO A 436 -4.16 -17.07 6.19
N MET A 437 -4.56 -16.24 7.16
CA MET A 437 -3.72 -15.18 7.69
C MET A 437 -2.46 -15.73 8.37
N ASN A 438 -2.51 -16.88 9.04
CA ASN A 438 -1.34 -17.49 9.67
C ASN A 438 -0.31 -17.98 8.64
N VAL A 439 -0.77 -18.49 7.50
CA VAL A 439 0.12 -18.91 6.41
C VAL A 439 0.81 -17.70 5.78
N LEU A 440 0.04 -16.63 5.50
CA LEU A 440 0.57 -15.38 4.95
C LEU A 440 1.55 -14.70 5.92
N LYS A 441 1.23 -14.66 7.22
CA LYS A 441 2.15 -14.17 8.26
C LYS A 441 3.45 -14.98 8.29
N GLY A 442 3.38 -16.30 8.17
CA GLY A 442 4.55 -17.17 8.09
C GLY A 442 5.49 -16.78 6.94
N GLY A 443 4.95 -16.59 5.74
CA GLY A 443 5.75 -16.15 4.59
C GLY A 443 6.27 -14.71 4.73
N TYR A 444 5.53 -13.83 5.39
CA TYR A 444 6.00 -12.49 5.74
C TYR A 444 7.20 -12.55 6.69
N TYR A 445 7.17 -13.37 7.75
CA TYR A 445 8.30 -13.50 8.68
C TYR A 445 9.55 -14.06 8.01
N VAL A 446 9.40 -15.02 7.08
CA VAL A 446 10.51 -15.51 6.26
C VAL A 446 11.10 -14.37 5.43
N THR A 447 10.25 -13.59 4.76
CA THR A 447 10.67 -12.42 3.96
C THR A 447 11.38 -11.39 4.84
N ALA A 448 10.78 -10.97 5.95
CA ALA A 448 11.34 -9.95 6.85
C ALA A 448 12.69 -10.37 7.44
N THR A 449 12.84 -11.64 7.82
CA THR A 449 14.11 -12.17 8.34
C THR A 449 15.19 -12.20 7.25
N ALA A 450 14.83 -12.69 6.06
CA ALA A 450 15.75 -12.73 4.93
C ALA A 450 16.14 -11.31 4.46
N ALA A 451 15.19 -10.38 4.46
CA ALA A 451 15.40 -8.96 4.18
C ALA A 451 16.36 -8.32 5.18
N ALA A 452 16.18 -8.55 6.49
CA ALA A 452 17.09 -8.04 7.52
C ALA A 452 18.53 -8.51 7.31
N VAL A 453 18.71 -9.80 7.02
CA VAL A 453 20.02 -10.39 6.73
C VAL A 453 20.62 -9.82 5.43
N GLY A 454 19.85 -9.80 4.34
CA GLY A 454 20.28 -9.29 3.04
C GLY A 454 20.64 -7.80 3.09
N PHE A 455 19.84 -7.00 3.80
CA PHE A 455 20.08 -5.57 3.98
C PHE A 455 21.35 -5.30 4.79
N PHE A 456 21.59 -6.05 5.86
CA PHE A 456 22.81 -5.96 6.66
C PHE A 456 24.06 -6.24 5.80
N PHE A 457 24.05 -7.32 5.01
CA PHE A 457 25.13 -7.62 4.09
C PHE A 457 25.30 -6.57 2.98
N THR A 458 24.20 -5.99 2.50
CA THR A 458 24.25 -4.92 1.49
C THR A 458 24.88 -3.65 2.04
N CYS A 459 24.55 -3.27 3.27
CA CYS A 459 25.21 -2.16 3.97
C CYS A 459 26.71 -2.41 4.09
N TRP A 460 27.10 -3.61 4.54
CA TRP A 460 28.50 -3.99 4.65
C TRP A 460 29.22 -3.97 3.28
N LEU A 461 28.59 -4.45 2.22
CA LEU A 461 29.22 -4.55 0.89
C LEU A 461 29.40 -3.18 0.22
N LEU A 462 28.39 -2.31 0.30
CA LEU A 462 28.35 -1.05 -0.46
C LEU A 462 28.70 0.18 0.37
N LEU A 463 28.42 0.19 1.67
CA LEU A 463 28.59 1.37 2.53
C LEU A 463 29.83 1.27 3.44
N SER A 464 30.67 0.24 3.25
CA SER A 464 31.96 0.15 3.93
C SER A 464 32.97 1.09 3.30
N VAL A 465 33.31 2.17 4.01
CA VAL A 465 34.35 3.10 3.60
C VAL A 465 35.63 2.79 4.39
N PRO A 466 36.79 2.53 3.73
CA PRO A 466 38.03 2.17 4.42
C PRO A 466 38.46 3.16 5.51
N ASP A 467 38.27 4.46 5.25
CA ASP A 467 38.63 5.53 6.17
C ASP A 467 37.63 5.67 7.34
N MET A 468 36.45 5.03 7.24
CA MET A 468 35.35 5.14 8.21
C MET A 468 34.69 3.76 8.45
N PRO A 469 35.37 2.85 9.17
CA PRO A 469 34.97 1.44 9.23
C PRO A 469 33.65 1.17 9.99
N GLN A 470 33.11 2.15 10.72
CA GLN A 470 31.85 2.03 11.46
C GLN A 470 30.64 2.57 10.68
N ALA A 471 30.85 3.26 9.55
CA ALA A 471 29.79 3.94 8.84
C ALA A 471 28.68 2.99 8.35
N TRP A 472 29.06 1.83 7.79
CA TRP A 472 28.12 0.83 7.30
C TRP A 472 27.23 0.27 8.43
N LEU A 473 27.75 0.15 9.66
CA LEU A 473 26.99 -0.36 10.80
C LEU A 473 25.93 0.65 11.25
N HIS A 474 26.24 1.95 11.18
CA HIS A 474 25.28 3.00 11.46
C HIS A 474 24.15 3.00 10.42
N PHE A 475 24.46 2.85 9.13
CA PHE A 475 23.43 2.72 8.11
C PHE A 475 22.63 1.42 8.22
N ALA A 476 23.27 0.30 8.59
CA ALA A 476 22.56 -0.94 8.88
C ALA A 476 21.58 -0.76 10.05
N GLY A 477 21.96 -0.01 11.09
CA GLY A 477 21.05 0.37 12.18
C GLY A 477 19.91 1.28 11.71
N CYS A 478 20.13 2.18 10.75
CA CYS A 478 19.06 2.98 10.14
C CYS A 478 18.06 2.08 9.41
N GLY A 479 18.54 1.11 8.62
CA GLY A 479 17.70 0.13 7.94
C GLY A 479 16.88 -0.72 8.91
N ALA A 480 17.51 -1.17 10.01
CA ALA A 480 16.82 -1.92 11.06
C ALA A 480 15.72 -1.09 11.75
N LEU A 481 15.94 0.21 11.99
CA LEU A 481 14.91 1.12 12.48
C LEU A 481 13.75 1.26 11.49
N GLY A 482 14.04 1.29 10.18
CA GLY A 482 13.05 1.23 9.11
C GLY A 482 12.18 -0.02 9.16
N MET A 483 12.80 -1.20 9.25
CA MET A 483 12.09 -2.49 9.37
C MET A 483 11.25 -2.56 10.65
N LEU A 484 11.77 -2.04 11.77
CA LEU A 484 11.02 -1.95 13.02
C LEU A 484 9.81 -1.00 12.88
N THR A 485 9.99 0.13 12.19
CA THR A 485 8.91 1.07 11.88
C THR A 485 7.81 0.39 11.09
N SER A 486 8.18 -0.36 10.04
CA SER A 486 7.25 -1.18 9.25
C SER A 486 6.44 -2.13 10.14
N TYR A 487 7.12 -2.90 10.99
CA TYR A 487 6.45 -3.85 11.89
C TYR A 487 5.46 -3.16 12.85
N ILE A 488 5.84 -2.02 13.44
CA ILE A 488 4.97 -1.26 14.35
C ILE A 488 3.75 -0.71 13.61
N PHE A 489 3.90 -0.24 12.36
CA PHE A 489 2.78 0.22 11.53
C PHE A 489 1.79 -0.91 11.27
N ILE A 490 2.28 -2.09 10.88
CA ILE A 490 1.45 -3.28 10.64
C ILE A 490 0.70 -3.67 11.92
N ALA A 491 1.40 -3.78 13.05
CA ALA A 491 0.82 -4.17 14.34
C ALA A 491 -0.21 -3.13 14.85
N SER A 492 0.11 -1.83 14.71
CA SER A 492 -0.80 -0.75 15.09
C SER A 492 -2.05 -0.75 14.23
N THR A 493 -1.91 -0.88 12.91
CA THR A 493 -3.05 -0.94 11.98
C THR A 493 -3.94 -2.12 12.35
N GLN A 494 -3.36 -3.31 12.53
CA GLN A 494 -4.11 -4.49 12.96
C GLN A 494 -4.88 -4.25 14.26
N TYR A 495 -4.26 -3.66 15.29
CA TYR A 495 -4.95 -3.38 16.56
C TYR A 495 -6.20 -2.50 16.40
N TYR A 496 -6.18 -1.53 15.48
CA TYR A 496 -7.30 -0.61 15.26
C TYR A 496 -8.34 -1.12 14.27
N THR A 497 -7.98 -2.06 13.39
CA THR A 497 -8.89 -2.54 12.33
C THR A 497 -9.37 -3.97 12.52
N ASP A 498 -8.71 -4.82 13.29
CA ASP A 498 -9.07 -6.23 13.45
C ASP A 498 -10.11 -6.44 14.57
N TYR A 499 -11.14 -7.23 14.31
CA TYR A 499 -12.25 -7.51 15.21
C TYR A 499 -11.84 -8.31 16.47
N GLU A 500 -10.63 -8.87 16.49
CA GLU A 500 -10.06 -9.48 17.69
C GLU A 500 -9.81 -8.45 18.82
N TYR A 501 -9.65 -7.17 18.48
CA TYR A 501 -9.26 -6.14 19.43
C TYR A 501 -10.41 -5.23 19.86
N TYR A 502 -10.20 -4.58 21.01
CA TYR A 502 -11.17 -3.68 21.63
C TYR A 502 -11.67 -2.54 20.73
N PRO A 503 -10.84 -1.84 19.92
CA PRO A 503 -11.33 -0.71 19.13
C PRO A 503 -12.49 -1.07 18.20
N VAL A 504 -12.37 -2.16 17.45
CA VAL A 504 -13.43 -2.62 16.54
C VAL A 504 -14.64 -3.15 17.29
N ARG A 505 -14.42 -3.93 18.37
CA ARG A 505 -15.51 -4.43 19.21
C ARG A 505 -16.33 -3.29 19.84
N SER A 506 -15.68 -2.19 20.18
CA SER A 506 -16.38 -1.01 20.72
C SER A 506 -17.30 -0.36 19.68
N ILE A 507 -16.93 -0.37 18.40
CA ILE A 507 -17.78 0.11 17.29
C ILE A 507 -18.96 -0.85 17.10
N ALA A 508 -18.71 -2.16 17.11
CA ALA A 508 -19.76 -3.17 17.00
C ALA A 508 -20.77 -3.11 18.17
N GLU A 509 -20.28 -2.91 19.39
CA GLU A 509 -21.12 -2.69 20.58
C GLU A 509 -21.93 -1.39 20.43
N ALA A 510 -21.30 -0.30 19.97
CA ALA A 510 -22.00 0.97 19.73
C ALA A 510 -23.14 0.82 18.71
N SER A 511 -23.02 -0.06 17.71
CA SER A 511 -24.09 -0.36 16.76
C SER A 511 -25.40 -0.82 17.41
N THR A 512 -25.35 -1.43 18.61
CA THR A 512 -26.56 -1.83 19.35
C THR A 512 -27.42 -0.65 19.79
N THR A 513 -26.83 0.56 19.84
CA THR A 513 -27.50 1.80 20.22
C THR A 513 -27.88 2.67 19.01
N GLY A 514 -27.55 2.23 17.80
CA GLY A 514 -27.99 2.83 16.53
C GLY A 514 -26.86 3.38 15.65
N HIS A 515 -27.25 3.96 14.51
CA HIS A 515 -26.34 4.45 13.47
C HIS A 515 -25.44 5.60 13.97
N GLY A 516 -26.00 6.56 14.72
CA GLY A 516 -25.26 7.74 15.16
C GLY A 516 -24.10 7.41 16.11
N THR A 517 -24.32 6.49 17.05
CA THR A 517 -23.30 6.05 18.01
C THR A 517 -22.22 5.19 17.35
N ASN A 518 -22.58 4.38 16.36
CA ASN A 518 -21.62 3.68 15.50
C ASN A 518 -20.66 4.67 14.81
N ILE A 519 -21.20 5.71 14.15
CA ILE A 519 -20.37 6.71 13.46
C ILE A 519 -19.51 7.50 14.45
N ILE A 520 -20.08 7.97 15.57
CA ILE A 520 -19.33 8.72 16.59
C ILE A 520 -18.16 7.89 17.12
N THR A 521 -18.41 6.62 17.45
CA THR A 521 -17.39 5.72 17.99
C THR A 521 -16.31 5.42 16.96
N GLY A 522 -16.71 5.14 15.70
CA GLY A 522 -15.78 4.94 14.61
C GLY A 522 -14.86 6.13 14.40
N VAL A 523 -15.40 7.35 14.23
CA VAL A 523 -14.59 8.57 14.06
C VAL A 523 -13.62 8.76 15.23
N ALA A 524 -14.07 8.50 16.48
CA ALA A 524 -13.21 8.58 17.65
C ALA A 524 -12.06 7.55 17.63
N VAL A 525 -12.34 6.31 17.20
CA VAL A 525 -11.32 5.26 17.02
C VAL A 525 -10.33 5.65 15.93
N GLY A 526 -10.83 6.11 14.77
CA GLY A 526 -10.01 6.58 13.66
C GLY A 526 -9.04 7.69 14.08
N MET A 527 -9.52 8.71 14.78
CA MET A 527 -8.66 9.81 15.24
C MET A 527 -7.58 9.33 16.21
N LYS A 528 -7.92 8.45 17.15
CA LYS A 528 -6.95 7.84 18.09
C LYS A 528 -5.91 6.98 17.38
N SER A 529 -6.28 6.31 16.30
CA SER A 529 -5.40 5.41 15.55
C SER A 529 -4.16 6.10 14.97
N THR A 530 -4.20 7.42 14.79
CA THR A 530 -3.09 8.22 14.25
C THR A 530 -1.91 8.36 15.23
N ALA A 531 -2.13 8.17 16.54
CA ALA A 531 -1.15 8.50 17.56
C ALA A 531 0.12 7.62 17.50
N VAL A 532 -0.05 6.30 17.45
CA VAL A 532 1.08 5.35 17.46
C VAL A 532 1.91 5.45 16.17
N PRO A 533 1.32 5.46 14.96
CA PRO A 533 2.07 5.69 13.72
C PRO A 533 2.87 7.00 13.74
N SER A 534 2.26 8.10 14.19
CA SER A 534 2.91 9.42 14.22
C SER A 534 4.12 9.47 15.14
N LEU A 535 4.00 8.91 16.34
CA LEU A 535 5.12 8.83 17.29
C LEU A 535 6.23 7.94 16.75
N THR A 536 5.87 6.85 16.06
CA THR A 536 6.82 5.91 15.47
C THR A 536 7.62 6.55 14.35
N VAL A 537 6.97 7.25 13.41
CA VAL A 537 7.66 8.01 12.35
C VAL A 537 8.56 9.08 12.95
N SER A 538 8.06 9.84 13.92
CA SER A 538 8.83 10.91 14.57
C SER A 538 10.10 10.36 15.22
N PHE A 539 10.00 9.24 15.93
CA PHE A 539 11.15 8.55 16.52
C PHE A 539 12.10 8.03 15.44
N SER A 540 11.57 7.36 14.41
CA SER A 540 12.34 6.75 13.32
C SER A 540 13.16 7.79 12.54
N VAL A 541 12.53 8.91 12.15
CA VAL A 541 13.21 10.00 11.44
C VAL A 541 14.35 10.59 12.28
N ILE A 542 14.10 10.91 13.55
CA ILE A 542 15.12 11.50 14.43
C ILE A 542 16.26 10.51 14.69
N ALA A 543 15.94 9.26 15.01
CA ALA A 543 16.92 8.24 15.33
C ALA A 543 17.78 7.88 14.10
N ALA A 544 17.17 7.69 12.93
CA ALA A 544 17.88 7.42 11.68
C ALA A 544 18.74 8.60 11.24
N TYR A 545 18.24 9.84 11.38
CA TYR A 545 19.03 11.04 11.08
C TYR A 545 20.24 11.16 12.01
N HIS A 546 20.06 10.95 13.32
CA HIS A 546 21.17 11.01 14.27
C HIS A 546 22.20 9.92 14.02
N LEU A 547 21.75 8.68 13.79
CA LEU A 547 22.63 7.55 13.54
C LEU A 547 23.42 7.75 12.23
N GLY A 548 22.75 8.16 11.15
CA GLY A 548 23.39 8.53 9.89
C GLY A 548 24.41 9.66 10.06
N ARG A 549 24.09 10.71 10.82
CA ARG A 549 25.03 11.81 11.13
C ARG A 549 26.26 11.32 11.88
N THR A 550 26.13 10.34 12.77
CA THR A 550 27.26 9.76 13.52
C THR A 550 28.13 8.80 12.70
N SER A 551 27.77 8.51 11.44
CA SER A 551 28.58 7.64 10.54
C SER A 551 30.00 8.16 10.28
N GLY A 552 30.23 9.47 10.50
CA GLY A 552 31.49 10.14 10.23
C GLY A 552 31.66 10.60 8.78
N ILE A 553 30.73 10.25 7.88
CA ILE A 553 30.82 10.59 6.46
C ILE A 553 30.37 12.03 6.21
N GLY A 554 31.17 12.79 5.45
CA GLY A 554 30.89 14.18 5.11
C GLY A 554 30.82 15.09 6.34
N ILE A 555 30.05 16.17 6.25
CA ILE A 555 29.85 17.17 7.32
C ILE A 555 28.71 16.72 8.28
N GLY A 556 28.13 15.54 8.04
CA GLY A 556 27.16 14.88 8.90
C GLY A 556 25.69 15.23 8.61
N HIS A 557 25.39 16.36 7.94
CA HIS A 557 24.00 16.70 7.58
C HIS A 557 23.43 15.76 6.52
N ASN A 558 24.10 15.67 5.36
CA ASN A 558 23.68 14.79 4.28
C ASN A 558 23.80 13.30 4.64
N ALA A 559 24.74 12.95 5.54
CA ALA A 559 24.81 11.60 6.09
C ALA A 559 23.59 11.26 6.97
N GLY A 560 23.08 12.25 7.72
CA GLY A 560 21.83 12.10 8.45
C GLY A 560 20.63 11.97 7.52
N LEU A 561 20.52 12.81 6.49
CA LEU A 561 19.43 12.70 5.49
C LEU A 561 19.48 11.35 4.76
N PHE A 562 20.67 10.92 4.33
CA PHE A 562 20.85 9.59 3.75
C PHE A 562 20.48 8.48 4.76
N GLY A 563 20.79 8.64 6.05
CA GLY A 563 20.31 7.73 7.10
C GLY A 563 18.78 7.59 7.13
N THR A 564 18.03 8.69 6.97
CA THR A 564 16.56 8.62 6.86
C THR A 564 16.10 7.94 5.57
N ALA A 565 16.83 8.10 4.46
CA ALA A 565 16.59 7.38 3.21
C ALA A 565 16.81 5.87 3.41
N VAL A 566 17.91 5.47 4.05
CA VAL A 566 18.23 4.07 4.38
C VAL A 566 17.16 3.45 5.30
N ALA A 567 16.60 4.22 6.25
CA ALA A 567 15.46 3.77 7.05
C ALA A 567 14.20 3.58 6.20
N THR A 568 13.94 4.47 5.24
CA THR A 568 12.83 4.30 4.28
C THR A 568 12.99 3.02 3.45
N MET A 569 14.19 2.75 2.94
CA MET A 569 14.51 1.50 2.24
C MET A 569 14.34 0.27 3.13
N GLY A 570 14.75 0.35 4.40
CA GLY A 570 14.56 -0.74 5.36
C GLY A 570 13.09 -1.04 5.59
N MET A 571 12.23 -0.02 5.64
CA MET A 571 10.78 -0.22 5.66
C MET A 571 10.29 -0.88 4.36
N LEU A 572 10.81 -0.45 3.21
CA LEU A 572 10.42 -0.91 1.88
C LEU A 572 11.02 -2.26 1.43
N SER A 573 11.95 -2.86 2.18
CA SER A 573 12.65 -4.09 1.79
C SER A 573 11.80 -5.37 1.79
N SER A 574 10.49 -5.23 2.02
CA SER A 574 9.48 -6.30 1.95
C SER A 574 8.28 -5.88 1.10
N ALA A 575 8.40 -4.81 0.30
CA ALA A 575 7.31 -4.21 -0.46
C ALA A 575 6.71 -5.22 -1.45
N CYS A 576 7.54 -6.03 -2.11
CA CYS A 576 7.09 -7.05 -3.04
C CYS A 576 6.17 -8.10 -2.35
N TYR A 577 6.52 -8.57 -1.15
CA TYR A 577 5.68 -9.51 -0.41
C TYR A 577 4.41 -8.85 0.13
N VAL A 578 4.50 -7.62 0.65
CA VAL A 578 3.32 -6.87 1.12
C VAL A 578 2.34 -6.64 -0.02
N LEU A 579 2.81 -6.23 -1.20
CA LEU A 579 1.98 -6.08 -2.40
C LEU A 579 1.39 -7.43 -2.87
N SER A 580 2.11 -8.54 -2.70
CA SER A 580 1.57 -9.87 -3.00
C SER A 580 0.34 -10.20 -2.13
N MET A 581 0.40 -9.85 -0.84
CA MET A 581 -0.73 -10.00 0.08
C MET A 581 -1.87 -9.01 -0.23
N ASN A 582 -1.55 -7.81 -0.69
CA ASN A 582 -2.56 -6.86 -1.15
C ASN A 582 -3.34 -7.39 -2.34
N ASN A 583 -2.63 -7.80 -3.40
CA ASN A 583 -3.23 -8.23 -4.66
C ASN A 583 -3.95 -9.59 -4.53
N TYR A 584 -3.66 -10.35 -3.47
CA TYR A 584 -4.46 -11.49 -3.07
C TYR A 584 -5.91 -11.12 -2.71
N GLY A 585 -6.14 -9.98 -2.06
CA GLY A 585 -7.48 -9.57 -1.59
C GLY A 585 -8.51 -9.42 -2.72
N PRO A 586 -8.28 -8.54 -3.73
CA PRO A 586 -9.21 -8.34 -4.85
C PRO A 586 -9.49 -9.62 -5.64
N ILE A 587 -8.50 -10.52 -5.73
CA ILE A 587 -8.66 -11.81 -6.41
C ILE A 587 -9.61 -12.72 -5.61
N ALA A 588 -9.48 -12.73 -4.27
CA ALA A 588 -10.34 -13.51 -3.39
C ALA A 588 -11.79 -12.99 -3.42
N ASP A 589 -11.94 -11.67 -3.38
CA ASP A 589 -13.22 -10.97 -3.46
C ASP A 589 -13.98 -11.32 -4.76
N ASN A 590 -13.31 -11.12 -5.90
CA ASN A 590 -13.83 -11.53 -7.20
C ASN A 590 -14.15 -13.02 -7.30
N ALA A 591 -13.38 -13.89 -6.63
CA ALA A 591 -13.68 -15.32 -6.60
C ALA A 591 -14.98 -15.61 -5.83
N GLY A 592 -15.24 -14.88 -4.74
CA GLY A 592 -16.52 -14.91 -4.05
C GLY A 592 -17.67 -14.48 -4.95
N GLY A 593 -17.53 -13.33 -5.62
CA GLY A 593 -18.55 -12.83 -6.54
C GLY A 593 -18.85 -13.80 -7.69
N ILE A 594 -17.81 -14.43 -8.27
CA ILE A 594 -18.00 -15.46 -9.30
C ILE A 594 -18.69 -16.70 -8.72
N ALA A 595 -18.36 -17.13 -7.49
CA ALA A 595 -19.01 -18.27 -6.84
C ALA A 595 -20.53 -18.04 -6.70
N GLU A 596 -20.93 -16.86 -6.23
CA GLU A 596 -22.33 -16.50 -6.00
C GLU A 596 -23.09 -16.30 -7.31
N MET A 597 -22.55 -15.49 -8.23
CA MET A 597 -23.18 -15.21 -9.52
C MET A 597 -23.34 -16.44 -10.41
N SER A 598 -22.44 -17.42 -10.28
CA SER A 598 -22.53 -18.70 -11.00
C SER A 598 -23.25 -19.78 -10.21
N GLN A 599 -23.88 -19.43 -9.08
CA GLN A 599 -24.70 -20.30 -8.23
C GLN A 599 -23.98 -21.59 -7.85
N GLN A 600 -22.70 -21.47 -7.46
CA GLN A 600 -21.93 -22.59 -6.95
C GLN A 600 -22.48 -23.07 -5.59
N PRO A 601 -22.16 -24.30 -5.17
CA PRO A 601 -22.55 -24.78 -3.85
C PRO A 601 -22.05 -23.87 -2.72
N GLU A 602 -22.83 -23.76 -1.64
CA GLU A 602 -22.58 -22.86 -0.50
C GLU A 602 -21.18 -23.00 0.10
N PHE A 603 -20.63 -24.21 0.20
CA PHE A 603 -19.27 -24.43 0.72
C PHE A 603 -18.17 -23.74 -0.11
N VAL A 604 -18.42 -23.44 -1.38
CA VAL A 604 -17.51 -22.68 -2.26
C VAL A 604 -17.52 -21.22 -1.85
N ARG A 605 -18.69 -20.64 -1.60
CA ARG A 605 -18.84 -19.27 -1.10
C ARG A 605 -18.25 -19.12 0.30
N GLU A 606 -18.50 -20.07 1.20
CA GLU A 606 -17.88 -20.08 2.54
C GLU A 606 -16.34 -20.12 2.46
N SER A 607 -15.80 -20.87 1.49
CA SER A 607 -14.36 -20.95 1.26
C SER A 607 -13.81 -19.62 0.75
N THR A 608 -14.48 -18.97 -0.21
CA THR A 608 -14.04 -17.67 -0.74
C THR A 608 -14.22 -16.53 0.27
N ASP A 609 -15.29 -16.53 1.07
CA ASP A 609 -15.53 -15.54 2.12
C ASP A 609 -14.41 -15.54 3.18
N ARG A 610 -13.87 -16.72 3.50
CA ARG A 610 -12.70 -16.83 4.38
C ARG A 610 -11.44 -16.26 3.75
N LEU A 611 -11.26 -16.40 2.44
CA LEU A 611 -10.13 -15.81 1.72
C LEU A 611 -10.28 -14.28 1.64
N ASP A 612 -11.48 -13.79 1.36
CA ASP A 612 -11.80 -12.36 1.31
C ASP A 612 -11.58 -11.69 2.68
N ALA A 613 -12.06 -12.31 3.77
CA ALA A 613 -11.83 -11.79 5.12
C ALA A 613 -10.33 -11.58 5.44
N ALA A 614 -9.48 -12.52 5.02
CA ALA A 614 -8.03 -12.37 5.14
C ALA A 614 -7.50 -11.28 4.19
N GLY A 615 -8.05 -11.19 2.98
CA GLY A 615 -7.77 -10.15 1.99
C GLY A 615 -8.03 -8.74 2.50
N ASN A 616 -9.12 -8.52 3.23
CA ASN A 616 -9.45 -7.20 3.79
C ASN A 616 -8.45 -6.76 4.86
N VAL A 617 -7.97 -7.70 5.68
CA VAL A 617 -6.89 -7.43 6.64
C VAL A 617 -5.57 -7.12 5.92
N THR A 618 -5.21 -7.86 4.85
CA THR A 618 -3.97 -7.59 4.10
C THR A 618 -4.02 -6.29 3.30
N LYS A 619 -5.19 -5.92 2.74
CA LYS A 619 -5.44 -4.61 2.12
C LYS A 619 -5.18 -3.50 3.14
N ALA A 620 -5.76 -3.59 4.35
CA ALA A 620 -5.55 -2.60 5.41
C ALA A 620 -4.08 -2.49 5.85
N ILE A 621 -3.40 -3.63 6.03
CA ILE A 621 -1.96 -3.68 6.35
C ILE A 621 -1.14 -2.95 5.28
N THR A 622 -1.46 -3.17 3.99
CA THR A 622 -0.74 -2.55 2.88
C THR A 622 -0.98 -1.05 2.82
N LYS A 623 -2.20 -0.58 3.08
CA LYS A 623 -2.52 0.86 3.16
C LYS A 623 -1.72 1.54 4.27
N GLY A 624 -1.70 0.96 5.47
CA GLY A 624 -0.87 1.45 6.58
C GLY A 624 0.62 1.45 6.24
N TYR A 625 1.10 0.42 5.55
CA TYR A 625 2.48 0.33 5.05
C TYR A 625 2.81 1.43 4.03
N SER A 626 1.93 1.68 3.05
CA SER A 626 2.09 2.78 2.08
C SER A 626 2.13 4.15 2.75
N ILE A 627 1.33 4.38 3.81
CA ILE A 627 1.40 5.65 4.54
C ILE A 627 2.70 5.80 5.30
N GLY A 628 3.15 4.74 5.99
CA GLY A 628 4.40 4.81 6.75
C GLY A 628 5.61 5.04 5.84
N SER A 629 5.64 4.42 4.65
CA SER A 629 6.69 4.65 3.66
C SER A 629 6.63 6.08 3.10
N ALA A 630 5.45 6.60 2.76
CA ALA A 630 5.26 7.99 2.34
C ALA A 630 5.70 8.98 3.44
N SER A 631 5.48 8.64 4.71
CA SER A 631 5.85 9.47 5.85
C SER A 631 7.37 9.61 6.01
N LEU A 632 8.10 8.51 5.86
CA LEU A 632 9.57 8.54 5.89
C LEU A 632 10.14 9.18 4.61
N ALA A 633 9.56 8.88 3.45
CA ALA A 633 9.96 9.44 2.16
C ALA A 633 9.76 10.95 2.08
N CYS A 634 8.82 11.54 2.83
CA CYS A 634 8.63 12.99 2.86
C CYS A 634 9.91 13.73 3.24
N PHE A 635 10.64 13.26 4.26
CA PHE A 635 11.88 13.93 4.70
C PHE A 635 12.99 13.80 3.65
N LEU A 636 13.08 12.63 3.02
CA LEU A 636 13.96 12.37 1.88
C LEU A 636 13.70 13.36 0.73
N LEU A 637 12.44 13.46 0.29
CA LEU A 637 12.06 14.31 -0.84
C LEU A 637 12.18 15.80 -0.51
N PHE A 638 11.99 16.19 0.75
CA PHE A 638 12.19 17.57 1.19
C PHE A 638 13.67 17.97 1.18
N GLY A 639 14.57 17.07 1.58
CA GLY A 639 16.02 17.27 1.43
C GLY A 639 16.41 17.45 -0.04
N ALA A 640 15.96 16.52 -0.90
CA ALA A 640 16.19 16.60 -2.34
C ALA A 640 15.62 17.90 -2.95
N PHE A 641 14.48 18.37 -2.47
CA PHE A 641 13.88 19.64 -2.87
C PHE A 641 14.78 20.84 -2.54
N MET A 642 15.33 20.91 -1.34
CA MET A 642 16.24 22.00 -0.98
C MET A 642 17.51 22.00 -1.85
N ASP A 643 18.07 20.82 -2.13
CA ASP A 643 19.26 20.66 -2.96
C ASP A 643 19.00 21.02 -4.43
N GLU A 644 17.89 20.58 -5.01
CA GLU A 644 17.50 20.90 -6.39
C GLU A 644 17.26 22.40 -6.58
N PHE A 645 16.52 23.05 -5.68
CA PHE A 645 16.31 24.50 -5.77
C PHE A 645 17.59 25.31 -5.55
N SER A 646 18.52 24.79 -4.74
CA SER A 646 19.86 25.38 -4.64
C SER A 646 20.60 25.32 -5.98
N GLN A 647 20.47 24.21 -6.71
CA GLN A 647 21.10 24.02 -8.02
C GLN A 647 20.40 24.80 -9.14
N PHE A 648 19.06 24.87 -9.13
CA PHE A 648 18.31 25.61 -10.14
C PHE A 648 18.54 27.11 -10.06
N SER A 649 18.68 27.65 -8.84
CA SER A 649 18.87 29.08 -8.59
C SER A 649 20.33 29.53 -8.52
N GLY A 650 21.28 28.60 -8.44
CA GLY A 650 22.70 28.89 -8.17
C GLY A 650 22.97 29.49 -6.78
N LYS A 651 21.96 29.54 -5.90
CA LYS A 651 22.03 30.15 -4.57
C LYS A 651 21.78 29.08 -3.50
N PRO A 652 22.46 29.13 -2.34
CA PRO A 652 22.23 28.16 -1.28
C PRO A 652 20.81 28.31 -0.71
N PHE A 653 20.01 27.26 -0.82
CA PHE A 653 18.67 27.15 -0.25
C PHE A 653 18.66 26.05 0.81
N ARG A 654 18.94 26.44 2.06
CA ARG A 654 19.15 25.51 3.19
C ARG A 654 18.21 25.72 4.36
N VAL A 655 17.51 26.85 4.39
CA VAL A 655 16.67 27.27 5.53
C VAL A 655 15.33 27.71 4.98
N VAL A 656 14.27 27.17 5.57
CA VAL A 656 12.89 27.58 5.33
C VAL A 656 12.38 28.14 6.64
N ASP A 657 12.25 29.47 6.71
CA ASP A 657 11.77 30.14 7.90
C ASP A 657 10.24 30.18 7.92
N ILE A 658 9.63 29.37 8.79
CA ILE A 658 8.17 29.28 8.95
C ILE A 658 7.60 30.57 9.58
N ALA A 659 8.41 31.40 10.23
CA ALA A 659 7.98 32.69 10.78
C ALA A 659 7.73 33.74 9.69
N VAL A 660 8.16 33.50 8.45
CA VAL A 660 7.85 34.33 7.29
C VAL A 660 6.35 34.18 6.94
N PRO A 661 5.57 35.28 6.91
CA PRO A 661 4.14 35.21 6.65
C PRO A 661 3.75 34.47 5.37
N GLU A 662 4.49 34.68 4.27
CA GLU A 662 4.22 34.01 3.00
C GLU A 662 4.40 32.50 3.10
N VAL A 663 5.43 32.02 3.82
CA VAL A 663 5.70 30.59 4.02
C VAL A 663 4.61 29.96 4.87
N LEU A 664 4.18 30.62 5.95
CA LEU A 664 3.05 30.18 6.77
C LEU A 664 1.76 30.11 5.96
N VAL A 665 1.49 31.11 5.10
CA VAL A 665 0.33 31.10 4.19
C VAL A 665 0.42 29.92 3.23
N GLY A 666 1.60 29.64 2.64
CA GLY A 666 1.84 28.44 1.86
C GLY A 666 1.46 27.17 2.61
N GLY A 667 1.90 27.07 3.87
CA GLY A 667 1.56 25.95 4.75
C GLY A 667 0.05 25.79 5.00
N ILE A 668 -0.66 26.89 5.28
CA ILE A 668 -2.12 26.88 5.46
C ILE A 668 -2.83 26.41 4.18
N ILE A 669 -2.40 26.88 3.01
CA ILE A 669 -2.96 26.46 1.72
C ILE A 669 -2.68 24.96 1.48
N GLY A 670 -1.49 24.47 1.84
CA GLY A 670 -1.14 23.04 1.78
C GLY A 670 -2.06 22.18 2.65
N THR A 671 -2.29 22.58 3.90
CA THR A 671 -3.25 21.92 4.80
C THR A 671 -4.67 21.98 4.24
N MET A 672 -5.12 23.14 3.76
CA MET A 672 -6.45 23.30 3.16
C MET A 672 -6.64 22.39 1.95
N MET A 673 -5.61 22.22 1.11
CA MET A 673 -5.66 21.38 -0.08
C MET A 673 -6.01 19.93 0.29
N VAL A 674 -5.40 19.37 1.35
CA VAL A 674 -5.68 18.01 1.82
C VAL A 674 -7.15 17.85 2.18
N PHE A 675 -7.69 18.74 3.02
CA PHE A 675 -9.10 18.69 3.43
C PHE A 675 -10.05 18.86 2.26
N TYR A 676 -9.75 19.79 1.35
CA TYR A 676 -10.58 20.05 0.19
C TYR A 676 -10.54 18.89 -0.81
N PHE A 677 -9.36 18.28 -1.01
CA PHE A 677 -9.19 17.07 -1.81
C PHE A 677 -10.06 15.94 -1.27
N VAL A 678 -9.96 15.61 0.02
CA VAL A 678 -10.79 14.58 0.66
C VAL A 678 -12.28 14.88 0.54
N GLY A 679 -12.69 16.13 0.75
CA GLY A 679 -14.08 16.54 0.57
C GLY A 679 -14.60 16.28 -0.85
N LEU A 680 -13.80 16.61 -1.87
CA LEU A 680 -14.15 16.37 -3.27
C LEU A 680 -14.20 14.87 -3.61
N THR A 681 -13.25 14.07 -3.13
CA THR A 681 -13.20 12.63 -3.44
C THR A 681 -14.37 11.88 -2.79
N VAL A 682 -14.69 12.16 -1.53
CA VAL A 682 -15.84 11.58 -0.85
C VAL A 682 -17.16 11.99 -1.52
N ALA A 683 -17.28 13.27 -1.90
CA ALA A 683 -18.46 13.76 -2.62
C ALA A 683 -18.62 13.11 -4.01
N ALA A 684 -17.50 12.86 -4.71
CA ALA A 684 -17.49 12.18 -6.01
C ALA A 684 -18.05 10.76 -5.92
N VAL A 685 -17.65 9.99 -4.91
CA VAL A 685 -18.18 8.64 -4.66
C VAL A 685 -19.68 8.72 -4.36
N GLY A 686 -20.09 9.56 -3.41
CA GLY A 686 -21.50 9.66 -3.02
C GLY A 686 -22.42 10.07 -4.17
N LYS A 687 -21.98 11.01 -5.02
CA LYS A 687 -22.72 11.41 -6.22
C LYS A 687 -22.84 10.26 -7.23
N THR A 688 -21.75 9.55 -7.49
CA THR A 688 -21.72 8.44 -8.44
C THR A 688 -22.54 7.26 -7.95
N ALA A 689 -22.43 6.89 -6.66
CA ALA A 689 -23.26 5.88 -6.02
C ALA A 689 -24.76 6.22 -6.13
N GLY A 690 -25.12 7.50 -5.97
CA GLY A 690 -26.49 7.97 -6.17
C GLY A 690 -27.01 7.79 -7.60
N GLU A 691 -26.15 7.78 -8.61
CA GLU A 691 -26.51 7.45 -10.00
C GLU A 691 -26.69 5.93 -10.17
N VAL A 692 -25.81 5.12 -9.58
CA VAL A 692 -25.91 3.64 -9.58
C VAL A 692 -27.21 3.19 -8.91
N VAL A 693 -27.52 3.70 -7.72
CA VAL A 693 -28.76 3.38 -7.00
C VAL A 693 -30.00 3.66 -7.87
N LYS A 694 -30.02 4.78 -8.59
CA LYS A 694 -31.14 5.11 -9.48
C LYS A 694 -31.26 4.13 -10.64
N GLU A 695 -30.14 3.70 -11.21
CA GLU A 695 -30.13 2.73 -12.31
C GLU A 695 -30.55 1.33 -11.85
N VAL A 696 -30.04 0.85 -10.71
CA VAL A 696 -30.45 -0.44 -10.14
C VAL A 696 -31.96 -0.45 -9.84
N ARG A 697 -32.47 0.61 -9.20
CA ARG A 697 -33.91 0.79 -8.94
C ARG A 697 -34.72 0.84 -10.23
N ARG A 698 -34.23 1.52 -11.27
CA ARG A 698 -34.87 1.61 -12.58
C ARG A 698 -34.99 0.22 -13.19
N GLN A 699 -33.94 -0.58 -13.23
CA GLN A 699 -33.98 -1.93 -13.80
C GLN A 699 -34.94 -2.85 -13.04
N PHE A 700 -34.91 -2.84 -11.70
CA PHE A 700 -35.86 -3.65 -10.91
C PHE A 700 -37.32 -3.23 -11.07
N ARG A 701 -37.58 -1.94 -11.27
CA ARG A 701 -38.93 -1.42 -11.51
C ARG A 701 -39.41 -1.73 -12.93
N ASP A 702 -38.57 -1.45 -13.92
CA ASP A 702 -38.94 -1.55 -15.34
C ASP A 702 -38.94 -3.01 -15.83
N ASN A 703 -38.17 -3.90 -15.19
CA ASN A 703 -38.13 -5.32 -15.47
C ASN A 703 -38.24 -6.18 -14.19
N PRO A 704 -39.46 -6.35 -13.64
CA PRO A 704 -39.68 -7.15 -12.44
C PRO A 704 -39.30 -8.63 -12.58
N GLU A 705 -39.21 -9.15 -13.80
CA GLU A 705 -38.86 -10.55 -14.07
C GLU A 705 -37.44 -10.92 -13.61
N ILE A 706 -36.55 -9.92 -13.47
CA ILE A 706 -35.21 -10.06 -12.90
C ILE A 706 -35.27 -10.69 -11.51
N MET A 707 -36.20 -10.26 -10.66
CA MET A 707 -36.33 -10.77 -9.28
C MET A 707 -36.69 -12.25 -9.22
N THR A 708 -37.26 -12.79 -10.31
CA THR A 708 -37.69 -14.18 -10.46
C THR A 708 -36.73 -15.05 -11.29
N PHE A 709 -35.53 -14.55 -11.62
CA PHE A 709 -34.54 -15.21 -12.48
C PHE A 709 -35.00 -15.50 -13.92
N LYS A 710 -36.16 -14.98 -14.35
CA LYS A 710 -36.69 -15.17 -15.70
C LYS A 710 -36.02 -14.26 -16.73
N ALA A 711 -35.55 -13.10 -16.29
CA ALA A 711 -34.79 -12.15 -17.10
C ALA A 711 -33.43 -11.89 -16.45
N ARG A 712 -32.40 -11.65 -17.27
CA ARG A 712 -31.09 -11.19 -16.79
C ARG A 712 -31.06 -9.67 -16.69
N PRO A 713 -30.42 -9.10 -15.66
CA PRO A 713 -30.19 -7.66 -15.59
C PRO A 713 -29.24 -7.17 -16.70
N ASP A 714 -29.31 -5.88 -17.01
CA ASP A 714 -28.38 -5.22 -17.94
C ASP A 714 -27.16 -4.69 -17.18
N TYR A 715 -26.15 -5.54 -17.08
CA TYR A 715 -24.85 -5.21 -16.47
C TYR A 715 -24.09 -4.13 -17.25
N ARG A 716 -24.23 -4.12 -18.58
CA ARG A 716 -23.40 -3.27 -19.46
C ARG A 716 -23.72 -1.80 -19.24
N SER A 717 -25.01 -1.49 -19.09
CA SER A 717 -25.45 -0.12 -18.79
C SER A 717 -24.92 0.38 -17.44
N CYS A 718 -24.90 -0.46 -16.40
CA CYS A 718 -24.29 -0.11 -15.11
C CYS A 718 -22.79 0.13 -15.23
N VAL A 719 -22.03 -0.79 -15.84
CA VAL A 719 -20.58 -0.65 -16.04
C VAL A 719 -20.25 0.64 -16.81
N ALA A 720 -21.00 0.94 -17.89
CA ALA A 720 -20.79 2.15 -18.69
C ALA A 720 -21.13 3.44 -17.91
N LEU A 721 -22.21 3.41 -17.12
CA LEU A 721 -22.61 4.53 -16.27
C LEU A 721 -21.53 4.85 -15.22
N VAL A 722 -21.09 3.85 -14.47
CA VAL A 722 -20.06 4.02 -13.43
C VAL A 722 -18.75 4.48 -14.05
N THR A 723 -18.35 3.90 -15.19
CA THR A 723 -17.14 4.31 -15.92
C THR A 723 -17.18 5.79 -16.27
N HIS A 724 -18.26 6.25 -16.90
CA HIS A 724 -18.37 7.64 -17.34
C HIS A 724 -18.44 8.61 -16.14
N ALA A 725 -19.21 8.25 -15.11
CA ALA A 725 -19.33 9.07 -13.92
C ALA A 725 -18.01 9.18 -13.14
N ALA A 726 -17.32 8.07 -12.90
CA ALA A 726 -16.04 8.07 -12.19
C ALA A 726 -14.97 8.92 -12.91
N LEU A 727 -14.85 8.78 -14.23
CA LEU A 727 -13.90 9.57 -15.03
C LEU A 727 -14.22 11.07 -15.04
N LYS A 728 -15.49 11.44 -14.95
CA LYS A 728 -15.92 12.84 -14.87
C LYS A 728 -15.62 13.44 -13.50
N GLU A 729 -15.95 12.70 -12.44
CA GLU A 729 -15.80 13.21 -11.07
C GLU A 729 -14.34 13.24 -10.60
N MET A 730 -13.46 12.39 -11.14
CA MET A 730 -12.02 12.41 -10.79
C MET A 730 -11.27 13.66 -11.30
N VAL A 731 -11.81 14.41 -12.26
CA VAL A 731 -11.11 15.54 -12.90
C VAL A 731 -10.79 16.64 -11.90
N TRP A 732 -11.76 17.05 -11.07
CA TRP A 732 -11.57 18.16 -10.13
C TRP A 732 -10.58 17.85 -9.00
N PRO A 733 -10.68 16.71 -8.27
CA PRO A 733 -9.67 16.35 -7.29
C PRO A 733 -8.28 16.20 -7.94
N GLY A 734 -8.19 15.61 -9.13
CA GLY A 734 -6.93 15.47 -9.85
C GLY A 734 -6.30 16.82 -10.25
N LEU A 735 -7.09 17.75 -10.77
CA LEU A 735 -6.65 19.11 -11.09
C LEU A 735 -6.26 19.91 -9.84
N LEU A 736 -6.95 19.70 -8.72
CA LEU A 736 -6.58 20.34 -7.45
C LEU A 736 -5.18 19.88 -7.00
N ALA A 737 -4.96 18.56 -6.95
CA ALA A 737 -3.71 17.98 -6.48
C ALA A 737 -2.51 18.36 -7.38
N THR A 738 -2.70 18.39 -8.70
CA THR A 738 -1.63 18.68 -9.67
C THR A 738 -1.47 20.19 -9.95
N GLY A 739 -2.57 20.93 -10.02
CA GLY A 739 -2.58 22.33 -10.46
C GLY A 739 -2.35 23.34 -9.34
N LEU A 740 -2.85 23.10 -8.13
CA LEU A 740 -2.71 24.04 -7.03
C LEU A 740 -1.24 24.34 -6.64
N PRO A 741 -0.32 23.36 -6.49
CA PRO A 741 1.07 23.69 -6.20
C PRO A 741 1.71 24.55 -7.30
N ILE A 742 1.34 24.34 -8.57
CA ILE A 742 1.83 25.16 -9.69
C ILE A 742 1.36 26.60 -9.56
N VAL A 743 0.06 26.80 -9.28
CA VAL A 743 -0.54 28.13 -9.10
C VAL A 743 0.11 28.85 -7.92
N VAL A 744 0.25 28.20 -6.77
CA VAL A 744 0.89 28.77 -5.58
C VAL A 744 2.32 29.18 -5.91
N GLY A 745 3.12 28.29 -6.51
CA GLY A 745 4.51 28.56 -6.87
C GLY A 745 4.67 29.76 -7.80
N VAL A 746 3.86 29.83 -8.86
CA VAL A 746 3.92 30.92 -9.86
C VAL A 746 3.47 32.25 -9.26
N VAL A 747 2.40 32.26 -8.46
CA VAL A 747 1.91 33.48 -7.81
C VAL A 747 2.97 34.05 -6.87
N PHE A 748 3.57 33.22 -6.01
CA PHE A 748 4.57 33.68 -5.06
C PHE A 748 5.94 33.93 -5.69
N ARG A 749 6.26 33.32 -6.83
CA ARG A 749 7.36 33.77 -7.70
C ARG A 749 7.14 35.22 -8.16
N GLY A 750 5.93 35.55 -8.61
CA GLY A 750 5.58 36.91 -9.04
C GLY A 750 5.69 37.92 -7.89
N VAL A 751 5.19 37.57 -6.71
CA VAL A 751 5.38 38.38 -5.48
C VAL A 751 6.86 38.53 -5.15
N GLY A 752 7.64 37.46 -5.28
CA GLY A 752 9.08 37.45 -5.07
C GLY A 752 9.82 38.41 -6.02
N ALA A 753 9.39 38.47 -7.28
CA ALA A 753 9.94 39.41 -8.26
C ALA A 753 9.66 40.88 -7.89
N ILE A 754 8.47 41.17 -7.33
CA ILE A 754 8.09 42.52 -6.89
C ILE A 754 8.82 42.93 -5.61
N THR A 755 9.14 41.97 -4.75
CA THR A 755 9.73 42.19 -3.42
C THR A 755 11.24 41.95 -3.33
N ASP A 756 11.90 41.72 -4.48
CA ASP A 756 13.33 41.38 -4.58
C ASP A 756 13.73 40.12 -3.78
N ARG A 757 12.82 39.16 -3.67
CA ARG A 757 13.00 37.84 -3.04
C ARG A 757 12.95 36.74 -4.10
N PRO A 758 14.06 36.43 -4.78
CA PRO A 758 14.07 35.52 -5.94
C PRO A 758 13.68 34.07 -5.63
N LEU A 759 13.80 33.65 -4.36
CA LEU A 759 13.46 32.31 -3.89
C LEU A 759 12.11 32.22 -3.18
N LEU A 760 11.31 33.30 -3.16
CA LEU A 760 10.05 33.32 -2.40
C LEU A 760 9.08 32.21 -2.84
N GLY A 761 8.98 31.95 -4.15
CA GLY A 761 8.15 30.85 -4.66
C GLY A 761 8.57 29.50 -4.09
N ALA A 762 9.88 29.23 -4.03
CA ALA A 762 10.44 28.01 -3.44
C ALA A 762 10.19 27.93 -1.93
N GLU A 763 10.41 29.01 -1.18
CA GLU A 763 10.17 29.08 0.27
C GLU A 763 8.70 28.79 0.61
N VAL A 764 7.77 29.38 -0.15
CA VAL A 764 6.33 29.18 0.06
C VAL A 764 5.91 27.76 -0.29
N LEU A 765 6.44 27.21 -1.39
CA LEU A 765 6.22 25.81 -1.74
C LEU A 765 6.78 24.85 -0.71
N ALA A 766 7.92 25.18 -0.08
CA ALA A 766 8.46 24.39 1.00
C ALA A 766 7.50 24.32 2.19
N GLY A 767 6.90 25.46 2.58
CA GLY A 767 5.83 25.52 3.58
C GLY A 767 4.59 24.71 3.16
N TYR A 768 4.13 24.89 1.93
CA TYR A 768 3.01 24.14 1.35
C TYR A 768 3.23 22.63 1.40
N LEU A 769 4.43 22.16 1.02
CA LEU A 769 4.81 20.75 1.02
C LEU A 769 4.87 20.19 2.45
N MET A 770 5.57 20.85 3.38
CA MET A 770 5.71 20.33 4.74
C MET A 770 4.37 20.21 5.46
N PHE A 771 3.56 21.27 5.45
CA PHE A 771 2.28 21.28 6.16
C PHE A 771 1.24 20.41 5.45
N GLY A 772 1.21 20.45 4.11
CA GLY A 772 0.36 19.60 3.29
C GLY A 772 0.65 18.12 3.52
N THR A 773 1.92 17.72 3.50
CA THR A 773 2.31 16.32 3.74
C THR A 773 1.97 15.85 5.14
N VAL A 774 2.33 16.61 6.19
CA VAL A 774 2.03 16.21 7.58
C VAL A 774 0.52 16.08 7.78
N THR A 775 -0.27 17.02 7.25
CA THR A 775 -1.74 16.95 7.29
C THR A 775 -2.25 15.73 6.51
N GLY A 776 -1.69 15.49 5.32
CA GLY A 776 -2.05 14.37 4.46
C GLY A 776 -1.82 13.02 5.13
N ILE A 777 -0.66 12.82 5.77
CA ILE A 777 -0.34 11.59 6.51
C ILE A 777 -1.38 11.35 7.62
N MET A 778 -1.68 12.38 8.41
CA MET A 778 -2.66 12.25 9.50
C MET A 778 -4.07 11.93 8.98
N MET A 779 -4.46 12.59 7.88
CA MET A 779 -5.76 12.39 7.27
C MET A 779 -5.88 11.01 6.63
N ALA A 780 -4.86 10.55 5.93
CA ALA A 780 -4.83 9.21 5.33
C ALA A 780 -4.94 8.12 6.40
N LEU A 781 -4.13 8.20 7.47
CA LEU A 781 -4.21 7.26 8.60
C LEU A 781 -5.60 7.23 9.24
N PHE A 782 -6.20 8.40 9.41
CA PHE A 782 -7.55 8.52 9.93
C PHE A 782 -8.57 7.81 9.03
N LEU A 783 -8.57 8.12 7.74
CA LEU A 783 -9.54 7.61 6.76
C LEU A 783 -9.44 6.10 6.57
N ASP A 784 -8.22 5.58 6.43
CA ASP A 784 -7.99 4.15 6.19
C ASP A 784 -8.38 3.30 7.40
N ASN A 785 -7.92 3.70 8.59
CA ASN A 785 -8.17 2.92 9.80
C ASN A 785 -9.64 2.99 10.21
N VAL A 786 -10.29 4.15 10.07
CA VAL A 786 -11.71 4.25 10.45
C VAL A 786 -12.61 3.45 9.51
N GLY A 787 -12.36 3.51 8.20
CA GLY A 787 -13.12 2.73 7.24
C GLY A 787 -12.90 1.23 7.43
N GLY A 788 -11.65 0.79 7.64
CA GLY A 788 -11.35 -0.61 7.94
C GLY A 788 -11.97 -1.09 9.27
N ALA A 789 -12.02 -0.23 10.28
CA ALA A 789 -12.63 -0.55 11.57
C ALA A 789 -14.17 -0.68 11.47
N TRP A 790 -14.84 0.16 10.67
CA TRP A 790 -16.28 0.03 10.42
C TRP A 790 -16.63 -1.25 9.69
N ASP A 791 -15.86 -1.61 8.66
CA ASP A 791 -16.06 -2.85 7.90
C ASP A 791 -15.92 -4.09 8.78
N ASN A 792 -14.83 -4.15 9.57
CA ASN A 792 -14.60 -5.27 10.45
C ASN A 792 -15.57 -5.31 11.64
N ALA A 793 -16.12 -4.16 12.07
CA ALA A 793 -17.22 -4.15 13.04
C ALA A 793 -18.51 -4.74 12.44
N LYS A 794 -18.80 -4.46 11.17
CA LYS A 794 -19.90 -5.12 10.42
C LYS A 794 -19.66 -6.63 10.36
N LYS A 795 -18.49 -7.08 9.87
CA LYS A 795 -18.16 -8.51 9.77
C LYS A 795 -18.23 -9.23 11.13
N TYR A 796 -17.79 -8.58 12.22
CA TYR A 796 -17.89 -9.13 13.58
C TYR A 796 -19.34 -9.44 13.99
N ILE A 797 -20.29 -8.55 13.65
CA ILE A 797 -21.72 -8.76 13.88
C ILE A 797 -22.25 -9.86 12.97
N GLU A 798 -21.81 -9.92 11.71
CA GLU A 798 -22.23 -10.97 10.76
C GLU A 798 -21.83 -12.39 11.19
N LEU A 799 -20.76 -12.52 11.98
CA LEU A 799 -20.34 -13.78 12.63
C LEU A 799 -21.27 -14.22 13.78
N GLY A 800 -22.35 -13.48 14.05
CA GLY A 800 -23.38 -13.85 15.03
C GLY A 800 -23.34 -13.05 16.34
N HIS A 801 -22.38 -12.13 16.50
CA HIS A 801 -22.35 -11.23 17.65
C HIS A 801 -23.44 -10.16 17.53
N HIS A 802 -23.92 -9.66 18.68
CA HIS A 802 -24.90 -8.56 18.75
C HIS A 802 -26.18 -8.75 17.91
N GLY A 803 -26.61 -10.00 17.70
CA GLY A 803 -27.85 -10.32 17.00
C GLY A 803 -27.68 -10.81 15.56
N GLY A 804 -26.47 -10.81 15.01
CA GLY A 804 -26.20 -11.41 13.70
C GLY A 804 -26.71 -10.59 12.51
N LYS A 805 -26.62 -11.19 11.32
CA LYS A 805 -27.13 -10.63 10.05
C LYS A 805 -28.61 -10.23 10.18
N ASN A 806 -28.98 -9.12 9.54
CA ASN A 806 -30.32 -8.52 9.51
C ASN A 806 -30.83 -7.90 10.82
N SER A 807 -30.06 -7.95 11.91
CA SER A 807 -30.39 -7.25 13.15
C SER A 807 -30.29 -5.72 12.99
N GLU A 808 -30.88 -4.96 13.91
CA GLU A 808 -30.75 -3.50 13.92
C GLU A 808 -29.28 -3.06 14.12
N ALA A 809 -28.51 -3.82 14.91
CA ALA A 809 -27.08 -3.59 15.07
C ALA A 809 -26.32 -3.84 13.75
N HIS A 810 -26.71 -4.87 12.98
CA HIS A 810 -26.12 -5.13 11.66
C HIS A 810 -26.42 -3.98 10.68
N LYS A 811 -27.66 -3.49 10.61
CA LYS A 811 -28.02 -2.34 9.76
C LYS A 811 -27.24 -1.06 10.16
N ALA A 812 -27.06 -0.83 11.45
CA ALA A 812 -26.24 0.27 11.94
C ALA A 812 -24.76 0.13 11.53
N ALA A 813 -24.21 -1.08 11.62
CA ALA A 813 -22.84 -1.35 11.19
C ALA A 813 -22.64 -1.22 9.67
N VAL A 814 -23.61 -1.67 8.86
CA VAL A 814 -23.63 -1.44 7.40
C VAL A 814 -23.62 0.05 7.07
N THR A 815 -24.29 0.88 7.87
CA THR A 815 -24.22 2.34 7.69
C THR A 815 -22.83 2.89 8.00
N GLY A 816 -22.16 2.37 9.03
CA GLY A 816 -20.77 2.74 9.31
C GLY A 816 -19.83 2.36 8.16
N ASP A 817 -19.98 1.14 7.65
CA ASP A 817 -19.16 0.62 6.55
C ASP A 817 -19.35 1.42 5.26
N THR A 818 -20.59 1.67 4.84
CA THR A 818 -20.90 2.50 3.66
C THR A 818 -20.43 3.95 3.77
N VAL A 819 -20.25 4.49 4.99
CA VAL A 819 -19.56 5.77 5.22
C VAL A 819 -18.04 5.60 5.11
N GLY A 820 -17.51 4.48 5.57
CA GLY A 820 -16.09 4.11 5.56
C GLY A 820 -15.53 3.75 4.19
N ASP A 821 -16.34 3.23 3.27
CA ASP A 821 -15.93 2.82 1.92
C ASP A 821 -15.23 3.94 1.11
N PRO A 822 -15.84 5.14 0.93
CA PRO A 822 -15.14 6.24 0.26
C PRO A 822 -13.89 6.70 1.02
N PHE A 823 -13.80 6.42 2.32
CA PHE A 823 -12.64 6.80 3.13
C PHE A 823 -11.48 5.85 2.87
N LYS A 824 -11.69 4.54 3.07
CA LYS A 824 -10.64 3.51 3.02
C LYS A 824 -10.23 3.12 1.60
N ASP A 825 -11.08 3.29 0.58
CA ASP A 825 -10.81 2.76 -0.77
C ASP A 825 -10.75 3.85 -1.85
N THR A 826 -11.04 5.11 -1.51
CA THR A 826 -10.90 6.24 -2.45
C THR A 826 -10.05 7.36 -1.88
N ALA A 827 -10.51 8.02 -0.82
CA ALA A 827 -9.89 9.24 -0.32
C ALA A 827 -8.54 9.00 0.35
N GLY A 828 -8.46 8.02 1.27
CA GLY A 828 -7.23 7.67 2.00
C GLY A 828 -6.13 7.19 1.06
N PRO A 829 -6.34 6.15 0.24
CA PRO A 829 -5.33 5.69 -0.70
C PRO A 829 -4.91 6.75 -1.72
N ALA A 830 -5.85 7.56 -2.24
CA ALA A 830 -5.49 8.65 -3.15
C ALA A 830 -4.62 9.71 -2.46
N LEU A 831 -4.81 9.95 -1.16
CA LEU A 831 -3.93 10.83 -0.40
C LEU A 831 -2.50 10.30 -0.30
N HIS A 832 -2.28 8.97 -0.25
CA HIS A 832 -0.93 8.40 -0.23
C HIS A 832 -0.14 8.89 -1.44
N VAL A 833 -0.78 8.79 -2.61
CA VAL A 833 -0.19 9.25 -3.86
C VAL A 833 -0.06 10.76 -3.88
N VAL A 834 -1.09 11.51 -3.48
CA VAL A 834 -1.04 13.00 -3.46
C VAL A 834 0.16 13.48 -2.65
N ILE A 835 0.37 12.97 -1.44
CA ILE A 835 1.47 13.41 -0.55
C ILE A 835 2.83 13.33 -1.26
N LYS A 836 3.10 12.23 -1.97
CA LYS A 836 4.35 12.03 -2.71
C LYS A 836 4.38 12.85 -4.00
N LEU A 837 3.26 12.86 -4.73
CA LEU A 837 3.06 13.62 -5.96
C LEU A 837 3.33 15.11 -5.77
N LEU A 838 2.90 15.71 -4.65
CA LEU A 838 3.16 17.14 -4.40
C LEU A 838 4.67 17.44 -4.46
N SER A 839 5.47 16.58 -3.83
CA SER A 839 6.92 16.73 -3.79
C SER A 839 7.54 16.53 -5.17
N THR A 840 7.15 15.48 -5.90
CA THR A 840 7.69 15.22 -7.25
C THR A 840 7.24 16.27 -8.28
N THR A 841 6.02 16.80 -8.16
CA THR A 841 5.50 17.90 -9.01
C THR A 841 6.34 19.16 -8.81
N VAL A 842 6.57 19.55 -7.56
CA VAL A 842 7.32 20.75 -7.24
C VAL A 842 8.80 20.62 -7.65
N LEU A 843 9.38 19.43 -7.50
CA LEU A 843 10.75 19.12 -7.95
C LEU A 843 10.91 19.25 -9.47
N VAL A 844 10.07 18.57 -10.25
CA VAL A 844 10.17 18.57 -11.72
C VAL A 844 9.88 19.96 -12.30
N LEU A 845 8.93 20.69 -11.72
CA LEU A 845 8.58 22.04 -12.17
C LEU A 845 9.38 23.12 -11.45
N GLY A 846 10.40 22.76 -10.66
CA GLY A 846 11.22 23.68 -9.87
C GLY A 846 11.66 24.95 -10.60
N PRO A 847 12.17 24.85 -11.85
CA PRO A 847 12.56 26.02 -12.64
C PRO A 847 11.44 27.05 -12.88
N LEU A 848 10.17 26.65 -12.80
CA LEU A 848 9.02 27.54 -12.95
C LEU A 848 8.83 28.49 -11.77
N PHE A 849 9.37 28.14 -10.60
CA PHE A 849 9.05 28.78 -9.32
C PHE A 849 10.15 29.71 -8.79
N ILE A 850 11.22 29.88 -9.54
CA ILE A 850 12.37 30.74 -9.21
C ILE A 850 12.52 31.86 -10.24
N ASN A 851 13.14 32.98 -9.81
CA ASN A 851 13.45 34.13 -10.66
C ASN A 851 14.92 34.26 -10.97
#